data_AF-W4UXD9-F1
#
_entry.id   AF-W4UXD9-F1
#
_cell.length_a   1.000
_cell.length_b   1.000
_cell.length_c   1.000
_cell.angle_alpha   90.00
_cell.angle_beta   90.00
_cell.angle_gamma   90.00
#
_symmetry.space_group_name_H-M   'P 1'
#
loop_
_entity.id
_entity.type
_entity.pdbx_description
1 polymer ?
#
loop_
_entity_poly.entity_id
_entity_poly.type
_entity_poly.pdbx_seq_one_letter_code
_entity_poly.pdbx_strand_id
1 'polypeptide(L)'
;MLIVGFLVGRLLSWSVMDSIFLGGMLSMSSTTIIIKAFDDLGLRKQHFTTIVFGTLVVEDLIAILMMVLLSTMAVSQEFVGEELFMSILKVGFFLILWFLIGIFLIPAFLKKTRKLMNNETLLIIALGLCLGMVVLATKTGFSAALGAFIMGSILAETVEAEHIEHIIQPVKDLFGAIFFVSVGMLVNPAVLIDYSWPIIIITLVTIFGKATFSTFGVLLSGQPLKTSIKSGFSLAQIGEFAFIIAALGVSLKVLDDYVYPIIVAVSVITTFTTPYFIRLAEPFSEWLYKVLPPRAKDFLASYTSGKKTVNHDSDWKKLFKAHLGKGVIYTVLLTAILLLSIHVVYPMIQNRVDSISFWGRVGVSVGTLLLMAPFLWALISNKYNSPNLFMSLWKDSKYNRGRLVALVLSRITIAIVFVSAVLIYYLQLNYGVGIIIAVAVLIFILLFRSNLNQYSKIESHFLTNLNERETAMRKRSPLKSSFHDEFSEKDIHLLPIEVSPYSQLVGKPLSTLALREKFGINIVKIIRGDVKIQIPSGDECFYPQDQVVAVGTDDQLARFREQMEVVPAGQQKTESSKEVDLHSFTVDDSFPFLGKTVIASQIGEKFNSLVVAIERNDELISLSKDTTFELNDLVWVVGEREKVRTMLQLA
;
A
#
# COMPACT_ATOMS: atom_id res chain seq x y z
N MET A 1 -0.78 5.24 23.75
CA MET A 1 0.67 5.48 23.56
C MET A 1 1.08 6.92 23.80
N LEU A 2 0.59 7.89 23.01
CA LEU A 2 0.93 9.32 23.16
C LEU A 2 0.95 9.82 24.61
N ILE A 3 -0.17 9.60 25.32
CA ILE A 3 -0.32 10.01 26.74
C ILE A 3 0.72 9.31 27.63
N VAL A 4 0.98 8.02 27.39
CA VAL A 4 1.93 7.24 28.18
C VAL A 4 3.36 7.76 27.97
N GLY A 5 3.76 8.04 26.72
CA GLY A 5 5.07 8.64 26.45
C GLY A 5 5.21 10.04 27.07
N PHE A 6 4.16 10.87 27.00
CA PHE A 6 4.14 12.15 27.71
C PHE A 6 4.34 11.98 29.22
N LEU A 7 3.58 11.09 29.85
CA LEU A 7 3.69 10.83 31.28
C LEU A 7 5.08 10.30 31.66
N VAL A 8 5.68 9.41 30.86
CA VAL A 8 7.05 8.93 31.08
C VAL A 8 8.06 10.05 30.98
N GLY A 9 7.98 10.93 29.98
CA GLY A 9 8.86 12.09 29.87
C GLY A 9 8.76 12.99 31.09
N ARG A 10 7.54 13.25 31.58
CA ARG A 10 7.30 14.02 32.81
C ARG A 10 7.85 13.32 34.06
N LEU A 11 7.73 11.99 34.15
CA LEU A 11 8.31 11.20 35.25
C LEU A 11 9.85 11.23 35.23
N LEU A 12 10.46 11.28 34.05
CA LEU A 12 11.90 11.47 33.86
C LEU A 12 12.34 12.93 34.02
N SER A 13 11.44 13.82 34.45
CA SER A 13 11.69 15.26 34.65
C SER A 13 12.08 16.01 33.36
N TRP A 14 11.70 15.52 32.19
CA TRP A 14 11.92 16.20 30.91
C TRP A 14 10.98 17.38 30.73
N SER A 15 11.33 18.31 29.84
CA SER A 15 10.48 19.46 29.53
C SER A 15 9.12 19.00 28.97
N VAL A 16 8.13 19.91 28.97
CA VAL A 16 6.80 19.62 28.41
C VAL A 16 6.91 19.30 26.92
N MET A 17 7.77 20.02 26.19
CA MET A 17 7.98 19.81 24.76
C MET A 17 8.66 18.47 24.49
N ASP A 18 9.74 18.13 25.21
CA ASP A 18 10.39 16.82 25.10
C ASP A 18 9.42 15.67 25.38
N SER A 19 8.55 15.85 26.38
CA SER A 19 7.54 14.85 26.75
C SER A 19 6.47 14.66 25.66
N ILE A 20 6.03 15.75 25.02
CA ILE A 20 5.05 15.69 23.92
C ILE A 20 5.68 15.00 22.69
N PHE A 21 6.90 15.39 22.33
CA PHE A 21 7.65 14.75 21.25
C PHE A 21 7.91 13.27 21.56
N LEU A 22 8.28 12.92 22.79
CA LEU A 22 8.45 11.54 23.24
C LEU A 22 7.15 10.75 23.04
N GLY A 23 6.01 11.30 23.46
CA GLY A 23 4.70 10.71 23.19
C GLY A 23 4.50 10.38 21.71
N GLY A 24 4.79 11.34 20.83
CA GLY A 24 4.70 11.18 19.38
C GLY A 24 5.62 10.06 18.85
N MET A 25 6.88 10.07 19.28
CA MET A 25 7.89 9.09 18.89
C MET A 25 7.52 7.65 19.29
N LEU A 26 7.06 7.46 20.53
CA LEU A 26 6.67 6.13 21.03
C LEU A 26 5.35 5.60 20.43
N SER A 27 4.59 6.45 19.75
CA SER A 27 3.30 6.07 19.18
C SER A 27 3.41 5.32 17.86
N MET A 28 4.50 5.48 17.11
CA MET A 28 4.58 5.05 15.71
C MET A 28 5.42 3.78 15.58
N SER A 29 4.93 2.79 14.84
CA SER A 29 5.62 1.50 14.63
C SER A 29 6.42 1.49 13.33
N SER A 30 7.33 0.52 13.16
CA SER A 30 8.16 0.45 11.94
C SER A 30 7.55 -0.46 10.88
N THR A 31 7.17 0.11 9.74
CA THR A 31 6.66 -0.66 8.61
C THR A 31 7.75 -1.55 8.01
N THR A 32 8.93 -0.99 7.81
CA THR A 32 10.05 -1.70 7.16
C THR A 32 10.54 -2.90 7.99
N ILE A 33 10.70 -2.72 9.31
CA ILE A 33 11.17 -3.80 10.19
C ILE A 33 10.13 -4.92 10.29
N ILE A 34 8.83 -4.58 10.38
CA ILE A 34 7.76 -5.59 10.50
C ILE A 34 7.65 -6.43 9.24
N ILE A 35 7.60 -5.79 8.08
CA ILE A 35 7.51 -6.50 6.80
C ILE A 35 8.70 -7.44 6.65
N LYS A 36 9.90 -6.96 6.95
CA LYS A 36 11.11 -7.78 6.87
C LYS A 36 11.08 -8.95 7.86
N ALA A 37 10.67 -8.71 9.10
CA ALA A 37 10.52 -9.77 10.10
C ALA A 37 9.47 -10.82 9.69
N PHE A 38 8.35 -10.42 9.08
CA PHE A 38 7.35 -11.35 8.57
C PHE A 38 7.81 -12.14 7.35
N ASP A 39 8.58 -11.53 6.46
CA ASP A 39 9.21 -12.25 5.33
C ASP A 39 10.22 -13.29 5.87
N ASP A 40 11.10 -12.90 6.79
CA ASP A 40 12.14 -13.77 7.35
C ASP A 40 11.55 -14.90 8.23
N LEU A 41 10.38 -14.69 8.84
CA LEU A 41 9.66 -15.70 9.62
C LEU A 41 8.63 -16.51 8.80
N GLY A 42 8.44 -16.19 7.51
CA GLY A 42 7.45 -16.88 6.65
C GLY A 42 5.98 -16.60 7.01
N LEU A 43 5.69 -15.50 7.71
CA LEU A 43 4.36 -15.17 8.26
C LEU A 43 3.50 -14.30 7.34
N ARG A 44 4.08 -13.75 6.25
CA ARG A 44 3.44 -12.73 5.39
C ARG A 44 2.03 -13.07 4.87
N LYS A 45 1.75 -14.35 4.65
CA LYS A 45 0.47 -14.82 4.08
C LYS A 45 -0.62 -15.09 5.14
N GLN A 46 -0.36 -14.84 6.43
CA GLN A 46 -1.35 -15.04 7.49
C GLN A 46 -2.28 -13.83 7.65
N HIS A 47 -3.54 -14.07 8.03
CA HIS A 47 -4.56 -13.03 8.18
C HIS A 47 -4.16 -11.90 9.14
N PHE A 48 -3.57 -12.25 10.30
CA PHE A 48 -3.13 -11.25 11.28
C PHE A 48 -2.11 -10.26 10.70
N THR A 49 -1.34 -10.68 9.69
CA THR A 49 -0.37 -9.83 8.99
C THR A 49 -1.07 -8.77 8.15
N THR A 50 -2.19 -9.09 7.49
CA THR A 50 -3.01 -8.11 6.77
C THR A 50 -3.56 -7.03 7.70
N ILE A 51 -3.99 -7.40 8.91
CA ILE A 51 -4.44 -6.46 9.93
C ILE A 51 -3.28 -5.53 10.33
N VAL A 52 -2.11 -6.10 10.60
CA VAL A 52 -0.91 -5.33 10.96
C VAL A 52 -0.51 -4.36 9.85
N PHE A 53 -0.48 -4.79 8.59
CA PHE A 53 -0.21 -3.91 7.45
C PHE A 53 -1.24 -2.78 7.34
N GLY A 54 -2.53 -3.09 7.54
CA GLY A 54 -3.58 -2.08 7.58
C GLY A 54 -3.38 -1.07 8.70
N THR A 55 -3.01 -1.53 9.90
CA THR A 55 -2.68 -0.66 11.03
C THR A 55 -1.48 0.24 10.72
N LEU A 56 -0.42 -0.31 10.13
CA LEU A 56 0.79 0.44 9.77
C LEU A 56 0.52 1.56 8.77
N VAL A 57 -0.28 1.30 7.74
CA VAL A 57 -0.69 2.34 6.78
C VAL A 57 -1.44 3.49 7.47
N VAL A 58 -2.31 3.17 8.44
CA VAL A 58 -3.03 4.18 9.22
C VAL A 58 -2.09 4.92 10.18
N GLU A 59 -1.16 4.21 10.83
CA GLU A 59 -0.14 4.82 11.69
C GLU A 59 0.74 5.81 10.92
N ASP A 60 1.20 5.46 9.73
CA ASP A 60 2.03 6.33 8.88
C ASP A 60 1.27 7.63 8.51
N LEU A 61 -0.03 7.52 8.19
CA LEU A 61 -0.86 8.70 7.94
C LEU A 61 -1.00 9.57 9.21
N ILE A 62 -1.21 8.95 10.37
CA ILE A 62 -1.29 9.66 11.65
C ILE A 62 0.05 10.30 12.01
N ALA A 63 1.19 9.64 11.74
CA ALA A 63 2.53 10.16 12.00
C ALA A 63 2.77 11.47 11.24
N ILE A 64 2.29 11.54 10.00
CA ILE A 64 2.37 12.73 9.17
C ILE A 64 1.54 13.88 9.74
N LEU A 65 0.30 13.61 10.14
CA LEU A 65 -0.53 14.59 10.83
C LEU A 65 0.14 15.02 12.15
N MET A 66 0.72 14.09 12.89
CA MET A 66 1.41 14.37 14.15
C MET A 66 2.61 15.30 13.95
N MET A 67 3.45 15.07 12.94
CA MET A 67 4.60 15.94 12.63
C MET A 67 4.18 17.38 12.40
N VAL A 68 3.07 17.58 11.69
CA VAL A 68 2.49 18.91 11.45
C VAL A 68 2.04 19.57 12.76
N LEU A 69 1.35 18.80 13.61
CA LEU A 69 0.88 19.31 14.90
C LEU A 69 2.06 19.72 15.77
N LEU A 70 3.07 18.85 15.87
CA LEU A 70 4.29 19.09 16.64
C LEU A 70 5.07 20.29 16.10
N SER A 71 5.20 20.45 14.77
CA SER A 71 5.89 21.60 14.19
C SER A 71 5.14 22.91 14.45
N THR A 72 3.81 22.88 14.37
CA THR A 72 2.99 24.06 14.64
C THR A 72 3.11 24.47 16.11
N MET A 73 2.96 23.52 17.03
CA MET A 73 3.10 23.75 18.47
C MET A 73 4.48 24.29 18.84
N ALA A 74 5.53 23.78 18.18
CA ALA A 74 6.89 24.24 18.36
C ALA A 74 7.10 25.69 17.89
N VAL A 75 6.45 26.10 16.80
CA VAL A 75 6.57 27.45 16.23
C VAL A 75 5.69 28.47 16.96
N SER A 76 4.48 28.10 17.40
CA SER A 76 3.56 29.05 18.03
C SER A 76 3.96 29.42 19.45
N GLN A 77 4.75 28.60 20.15
CA GLN A 77 5.16 28.72 21.57
C GLN A 77 4.03 28.93 22.60
N GLU A 78 2.79 29.14 22.16
CA GLU A 78 1.60 29.22 23.00
C GLU A 78 0.68 28.01 22.77
N PHE A 79 0.19 27.46 23.87
CA PHE A 79 -0.81 26.38 23.91
C PHE A 79 -2.23 26.96 23.80
N VAL A 80 -2.50 27.82 22.81
CA VAL A 80 -3.85 28.33 22.57
C VAL A 80 -4.58 27.37 21.65
N GLY A 81 -5.59 26.67 22.19
CA GLY A 81 -6.33 25.64 21.49
C GLY A 81 -7.01 26.12 20.19
N GLU A 82 -7.30 27.41 20.07
CA GLU A 82 -7.85 28.01 18.84
C GLU A 82 -6.83 28.11 17.71
N GLU A 83 -5.60 28.58 17.99
CA GLU A 83 -4.53 28.67 16.99
C GLU A 83 -4.06 27.30 16.52
N LEU A 84 -4.00 26.34 17.44
CA LEU A 84 -3.71 24.94 17.11
C LEU A 84 -4.81 24.38 16.21
N PHE A 85 -6.08 24.51 16.59
CA PHE A 85 -7.21 24.05 15.78
C PHE A 85 -7.19 24.65 14.37
N MET A 86 -6.98 25.98 14.27
CA MET A 86 -6.86 26.67 12.99
C MET A 86 -5.68 26.16 12.16
N SER A 87 -4.55 25.85 12.78
CA SER A 87 -3.39 25.29 12.10
C SER A 87 -3.64 23.85 11.61
N ILE A 88 -4.31 23.00 12.40
CA ILE A 88 -4.74 21.66 11.96
C ILE A 88 -5.62 21.80 10.71
N LEU A 89 -6.60 22.70 10.77
CA LEU A 89 -7.55 22.92 9.69
C LEU A 89 -6.83 23.42 8.44
N LYS A 90 -5.90 24.38 8.60
CA LYS A 90 -5.06 24.88 7.50
C LYS A 90 -4.23 23.78 6.86
N VAL A 91 -3.60 22.92 7.65
CA VAL A 91 -2.77 21.83 7.10
C VAL A 91 -3.64 20.76 6.43
N GLY A 92 -4.73 20.34 7.07
CA GLY A 92 -5.69 19.41 6.47
C GLY A 92 -6.26 19.95 5.16
N PHE A 93 -6.55 21.25 5.10
CA PHE A 93 -6.96 21.93 3.88
C PHE A 93 -5.90 21.86 2.77
N PHE A 94 -4.64 22.22 3.06
CA PHE A 94 -3.56 22.15 2.06
C PHE A 94 -3.26 20.71 1.61
N LEU A 95 -3.31 19.74 2.53
CA LEU A 95 -3.18 18.32 2.23
C LEU A 95 -4.21 17.86 1.21
N ILE A 96 -5.50 18.08 1.52
CA ILE A 96 -6.59 17.68 0.63
C ILE A 96 -6.47 18.44 -0.69
N LEU A 97 -6.14 19.73 -0.67
CA LEU A 97 -6.00 20.54 -1.86
C LEU A 97 -4.89 20.01 -2.78
N TRP A 98 -3.69 19.77 -2.27
CA TRP A 98 -2.58 19.23 -3.08
C TRP A 98 -2.87 17.84 -3.60
N PHE A 99 -3.51 16.99 -2.79
CA PHE A 99 -3.95 15.66 -3.23
C PHE A 99 -4.95 15.77 -4.38
N LEU A 100 -5.97 16.63 -4.26
CA LEU A 100 -6.98 16.86 -5.30
C LEU A 100 -6.39 17.46 -6.58
N ILE A 101 -5.46 18.41 -6.46
CA ILE A 101 -4.80 18.99 -7.63
C ILE A 101 -3.92 17.94 -8.30
N GLY A 102 -3.12 17.20 -7.54
CA GLY A 102 -2.20 16.23 -8.12
C GLY A 102 -2.91 15.01 -8.70
N ILE A 103 -4.04 14.56 -8.16
CA ILE A 103 -4.82 13.48 -8.80
C ILE A 103 -5.45 13.91 -10.14
N PHE A 104 -5.59 15.21 -10.37
CA PHE A 104 -5.98 15.72 -11.67
C PHE A 104 -4.76 15.86 -12.61
N LEU A 105 -3.68 16.44 -12.12
CA LEU A 105 -2.50 16.79 -12.92
C LEU A 105 -1.63 15.57 -13.27
N ILE A 106 -1.32 14.74 -12.27
CA ILE A 106 -0.31 13.68 -12.37
C ILE A 106 -0.78 12.52 -13.26
N PRO A 107 -1.97 11.92 -13.07
CA PRO A 107 -2.44 10.88 -13.98
C PRO A 107 -2.57 11.37 -15.42
N ALA A 108 -3.05 12.60 -15.64
CA ALA A 108 -3.16 13.19 -16.97
C ALA A 108 -1.79 13.38 -17.63
N PHE A 109 -0.80 13.83 -16.85
CA PHE A 109 0.58 13.95 -17.29
C PHE A 109 1.16 12.59 -17.69
N LEU A 110 1.11 11.60 -16.80
CA LEU A 110 1.63 10.24 -17.04
C LEU A 110 0.96 9.57 -18.24
N LYS A 111 -0.36 9.73 -18.40
CA LYS A 111 -1.10 9.19 -19.54
C LYS A 111 -0.66 9.81 -20.87
N LYS A 112 -0.35 11.11 -20.87
CA LYS A 112 0.09 11.84 -22.07
C LYS A 112 1.52 11.48 -22.45
N THR A 113 2.40 11.29 -21.47
CA THR A 113 3.80 10.96 -21.69
C THR A 113 4.06 9.47 -21.84
N ARG A 114 3.08 8.60 -21.53
CA ARG A 114 3.18 7.12 -21.57
C ARG A 114 3.93 6.53 -22.77
N LYS A 115 3.72 7.08 -23.97
CA LYS A 115 4.39 6.60 -25.21
C LYS A 115 5.91 6.81 -25.22
N LEU A 116 6.39 7.74 -24.39
CA LEU A 116 7.79 8.12 -24.24
C LEU A 116 8.42 7.48 -22.99
N MET A 117 7.66 6.68 -22.23
CA MET A 117 8.10 6.14 -20.94
C MET A 117 8.56 4.70 -21.09
N ASN A 118 9.86 4.47 -20.94
CA ASN A 118 10.45 3.18 -20.61
C ASN A 118 10.67 3.07 -19.08
N ASN A 119 11.17 1.94 -18.59
CA ASN A 119 11.35 1.71 -17.14
C ASN A 119 12.27 2.75 -16.49
N GLU A 120 13.35 3.14 -17.17
CA GLU A 120 14.32 4.13 -16.67
C GLU A 120 13.72 5.53 -16.57
N THR A 121 13.05 6.00 -17.63
CA THR A 121 12.41 7.32 -17.64
C THR A 121 11.24 7.39 -16.67
N LEU A 122 10.47 6.31 -16.50
CA LEU A 122 9.40 6.25 -15.50
C LEU A 122 9.96 6.35 -14.08
N LEU A 123 11.08 5.69 -13.77
CA LEU A 123 11.75 5.81 -12.48
C LEU A 123 12.20 7.26 -12.22
N ILE A 124 12.86 7.88 -13.20
CA ILE A 124 13.33 9.27 -13.09
C ILE A 124 12.15 10.24 -12.92
N ILE A 125 11.06 10.06 -13.67
CA ILE A 125 9.86 10.90 -13.56
C ILE A 125 9.19 10.70 -12.20
N ALA A 126 9.02 9.47 -11.72
CA ALA A 126 8.40 9.21 -10.44
C ALA A 126 9.20 9.81 -9.27
N LEU A 127 10.53 9.63 -9.27
CA LEU A 127 11.41 10.26 -8.29
C LEU A 127 11.43 11.79 -8.42
N GLY A 128 11.46 12.32 -9.65
CA GLY A 128 11.43 13.76 -9.92
C GLY A 128 10.14 14.42 -9.44
N LEU A 129 8.99 13.76 -9.65
CA LEU A 129 7.70 14.20 -9.12
C LEU A 129 7.70 14.16 -7.59
N CYS A 130 8.25 13.10 -6.98
CA CYS A 130 8.36 12.97 -5.53
C CYS A 130 9.19 14.11 -4.93
N LEU A 131 10.41 14.31 -5.43
CA LEU A 131 11.30 15.39 -4.99
C LEU A 131 10.71 16.78 -5.29
N GLY A 132 10.00 16.94 -6.41
CA GLY A 132 9.28 18.16 -6.74
C GLY A 132 8.23 18.53 -5.70
N MET A 133 7.45 17.54 -5.23
CA MET A 133 6.49 17.76 -4.14
C MET A 133 7.15 17.97 -2.79
N VAL A 134 8.29 17.33 -2.52
CA VAL A 134 9.09 17.60 -1.32
C VAL A 134 9.52 19.07 -1.28
N VAL A 135 10.06 19.59 -2.40
CA VAL A 135 10.46 21.01 -2.50
C VAL A 135 9.26 21.95 -2.35
N LEU A 136 8.10 21.60 -2.93
CA LEU A 136 6.88 22.39 -2.79
C LEU A 136 6.40 22.42 -1.33
N ALA A 137 6.41 21.27 -0.65
CA ALA A 137 6.00 21.14 0.74
C ALA A 137 6.93 21.95 1.67
N THR A 138 8.25 21.85 1.50
CA THR A 138 9.21 22.58 2.35
C THR A 138 9.14 24.09 2.14
N LYS A 139 8.96 24.56 0.89
CA LYS A 139 8.78 25.99 0.60
C LYS A 139 7.50 26.59 1.19
N THR A 140 6.49 25.76 1.42
CA THR A 140 5.21 26.19 1.99
C THR A 140 5.15 26.01 3.52
N GLY A 141 6.27 25.64 4.14
CA GLY A 141 6.41 25.52 5.59
C GLY A 141 6.05 24.14 6.15
N PHE A 142 5.91 23.11 5.31
CA PHE A 142 5.65 21.75 5.73
C PHE A 142 6.89 20.85 5.67
N SER A 143 6.82 19.66 6.26
CA SER A 143 7.94 18.72 6.28
C SER A 143 8.19 18.07 4.91
N ALA A 144 9.43 17.68 4.66
CA ALA A 144 9.80 16.92 3.46
C ALA A 144 9.04 15.59 3.36
N ALA A 145 8.88 14.89 4.50
CA ALA A 145 8.16 13.62 4.57
C ALA A 145 6.69 13.75 4.12
N LEU A 146 6.02 14.86 4.48
CA LEU A 146 4.66 15.15 4.02
C LEU A 146 4.60 15.21 2.48
N GLY A 147 5.50 15.97 1.86
CA GLY A 147 5.54 16.12 0.40
C GLY A 147 5.77 14.79 -0.33
N ALA A 148 6.70 13.96 0.17
CA ALA A 148 6.97 12.64 -0.37
C ALA A 148 5.76 11.70 -0.26
N PHE A 149 5.10 11.68 0.90
CA PHE A 149 3.90 10.88 1.13
C PHE A 149 2.74 11.28 0.21
N ILE A 150 2.49 12.59 0.06
CA ILE A 150 1.44 13.08 -0.83
C ILE A 150 1.70 12.62 -2.26
N MET A 151 2.91 12.82 -2.79
CA MET A 151 3.19 12.37 -4.16
C MET A 151 3.09 10.85 -4.29
N GLY A 152 3.61 10.09 -3.32
CA GLY A 152 3.47 8.63 -3.30
C GLY A 152 2.00 8.19 -3.33
N SER A 153 1.14 8.81 -2.52
CA SER A 153 -0.30 8.52 -2.51
C SER A 153 -0.99 8.88 -3.83
N ILE A 154 -0.57 9.97 -4.49
CA ILE A 154 -1.12 10.37 -5.79
C ILE A 154 -0.67 9.41 -6.88
N LEU A 155 0.61 8.98 -6.87
CA LEU A 155 1.14 7.98 -7.80
C LEU A 155 0.47 6.62 -7.60
N ALA A 156 0.14 6.26 -6.36
CA ALA A 156 -0.59 5.02 -6.05
C ALA A 156 -1.99 4.99 -6.68
N GLU A 157 -2.63 6.14 -6.92
CA GLU A 157 -3.93 6.19 -7.60
C GLU A 157 -3.81 6.12 -9.14
N THR A 158 -2.60 6.12 -9.69
CA THR A 158 -2.39 6.05 -11.14
C THR A 158 -2.48 4.61 -11.66
N VAL A 159 -2.75 4.47 -12.96
CA VAL A 159 -2.78 3.15 -13.64
C VAL A 159 -1.40 2.46 -13.62
N GLU A 160 -0.32 3.24 -13.56
CA GLU A 160 1.06 2.73 -13.56
C GLU A 160 1.60 2.44 -12.15
N ALA A 161 0.76 2.54 -11.10
CA ALA A 161 1.17 2.38 -9.70
C ALA A 161 1.96 1.09 -9.42
N GLU A 162 1.49 -0.06 -9.90
CA GLU A 162 2.17 -1.36 -9.72
C GLU A 162 3.55 -1.38 -10.40
N HIS A 163 3.66 -0.74 -11.58
CA HIS A 163 4.91 -0.67 -12.33
C HIS A 163 5.91 0.29 -11.64
N ILE A 164 5.42 1.43 -11.17
CA ILE A 164 6.18 2.40 -10.37
C ILE A 164 6.69 1.75 -9.07
N GLU A 165 5.86 0.97 -8.38
CA GLU A 165 6.24 0.25 -7.17
C GLU A 165 7.39 -0.72 -7.45
N HIS A 166 7.28 -1.53 -8.51
CA HIS A 166 8.31 -2.49 -8.89
C HIS A 166 9.65 -1.83 -9.24
N ILE A 167 9.66 -0.73 -10.00
CA ILE A 167 10.91 -0.06 -10.40
C ILE A 167 11.53 0.77 -9.26
N ILE A 168 10.73 1.28 -8.31
CA ILE A 168 11.23 2.05 -7.16
C ILE A 168 11.73 1.11 -6.05
N GLN A 169 11.24 -0.13 -5.98
CA GLN A 169 11.58 -1.07 -4.91
C GLN A 169 13.10 -1.17 -4.64
N PRO A 170 14.00 -1.35 -5.63
CA PRO A 170 15.43 -1.41 -5.37
C PRO A 170 16.01 -0.10 -4.79
N VAL A 171 15.48 1.05 -5.23
CA VAL A 171 15.89 2.37 -4.72
C VAL A 171 15.44 2.54 -3.28
N LYS A 172 14.19 2.18 -2.97
CA LYS A 172 13.64 2.19 -1.61
C LYS A 172 14.46 1.29 -0.69
N ASP A 173 14.79 0.07 -1.12
CA ASP A 173 15.55 -0.89 -0.32
C ASP A 173 16.99 -0.40 -0.07
N LEU A 174 17.64 0.21 -1.07
CA LEU A 174 18.95 0.85 -0.92
C LEU A 174 18.93 2.00 0.10
N PHE A 175 18.02 2.97 -0.06
CA PHE A 175 17.92 4.09 0.87
C PHE A 175 17.47 3.66 2.27
N GLY A 176 16.62 2.64 2.36
CA GLY A 176 16.24 2.02 3.63
C GLY A 176 17.45 1.42 4.34
N ALA A 177 18.30 0.68 3.63
CA ALA A 177 19.54 0.15 4.18
C ALA A 177 20.48 1.26 4.65
N ILE A 178 20.69 2.30 3.83
CA ILE A 178 21.53 3.46 4.20
C ILE A 178 20.96 4.17 5.44
N PHE A 179 19.65 4.35 5.52
CA PHE A 179 18.98 4.95 6.68
C PHE A 179 19.25 4.16 7.96
N PHE A 180 19.01 2.85 7.95
CA PHE A 180 19.23 2.02 9.14
C PHE A 180 20.71 1.90 9.52
N VAL A 181 21.63 1.83 8.56
CA VAL A 181 23.07 1.87 8.84
C VAL A 181 23.46 3.21 9.47
N SER A 182 22.97 4.33 8.93
CA SER A 182 23.26 5.67 9.46
C SER A 182 22.73 5.83 10.89
N VAL A 183 21.49 5.39 11.14
CA VAL A 183 20.91 5.36 12.49
C VAL A 183 21.75 4.50 13.44
N GLY A 184 22.19 3.32 12.99
CA GLY A 184 23.08 2.46 13.77
C GLY A 184 24.41 3.13 14.10
N MET A 185 24.99 3.89 13.17
CA MET A 185 26.23 4.65 13.38
C MET A 185 26.07 5.84 14.35
N LEU A 186 24.85 6.37 14.50
CA LEU A 186 24.55 7.43 15.48
C LEU A 186 24.49 6.91 16.92
N VAL A 187 24.44 5.58 17.12
CA VAL A 187 24.45 4.97 18.45
C VAL A 187 25.84 5.13 19.06
N ASN A 188 25.96 6.04 20.03
CA ASN A 188 27.17 6.17 20.82
C ASN A 188 27.11 5.25 22.07
N PRO A 189 28.01 4.28 22.23
CA PRO A 189 28.03 3.40 23.41
C PRO A 189 28.12 4.14 24.75
N ALA A 190 28.74 5.33 24.79
CA ALA A 190 28.79 6.15 26.00
C ALA A 190 27.39 6.61 26.44
N VAL A 191 26.54 7.00 25.48
CA VAL A 191 25.14 7.41 25.74
C VAL A 191 24.33 6.26 26.34
N LEU A 192 24.59 5.01 25.94
CA LEU A 192 23.91 3.85 26.52
C LEU A 192 24.23 3.67 28.01
N ILE A 193 25.42 4.10 28.45
CA ILE A 193 25.83 4.02 29.85
C ILE A 193 25.26 5.22 30.61
N ASP A 194 25.47 6.43 30.08
CA ASP A 194 25.07 7.69 30.71
C ASP A 194 23.55 7.80 30.91
N TYR A 195 22.78 7.34 29.92
CA TYR A 195 21.30 7.38 29.94
C TYR A 195 20.68 5.99 30.06
N SER A 196 21.41 5.03 30.62
CA SER A 196 20.97 3.65 30.81
C SER A 196 19.59 3.53 31.47
N TRP A 197 19.31 4.34 32.49
CA TRP A 197 18.02 4.33 33.19
C TRP A 197 16.82 4.82 32.34
N PRO A 198 16.85 6.03 31.73
CA PRO A 198 15.85 6.46 30.76
C PRO A 198 15.61 5.44 29.63
N ILE A 199 16.68 4.89 29.06
CA ILE A 199 16.59 3.94 27.94
C ILE A 199 15.81 2.69 28.38
N ILE A 200 16.15 2.08 29.51
CA ILE A 200 15.47 0.87 30.00
C ILE A 200 13.99 1.15 30.25
N ILE A 201 13.66 2.25 30.93
CA ILE A 201 12.26 2.61 31.23
C ILE A 201 11.47 2.79 29.94
N ILE A 202 11.99 3.59 29.00
CA ILE A 202 11.30 3.90 27.75
C ILE A 202 11.17 2.63 26.90
N THR A 203 12.19 1.78 26.83
CA THR A 203 12.11 0.48 26.13
C THR A 203 11.03 -0.41 26.72
N LEU A 204 10.99 -0.61 28.04
CA LEU A 204 9.98 -1.46 28.67
C LEU A 204 8.57 -0.90 28.45
N VAL A 205 8.39 0.42 28.64
CA VAL A 205 7.09 1.07 28.41
C VAL A 205 6.65 0.94 26.95
N THR A 206 7.58 1.07 26.01
CA THR A 206 7.27 0.93 24.59
C THR A 206 6.81 -0.49 24.28
N ILE A 207 7.59 -1.51 24.68
CA ILE A 207 7.28 -2.91 24.39
C ILE A 207 5.94 -3.30 25.04
N PHE A 208 5.81 -3.13 26.35
CA PHE A 208 4.60 -3.56 27.07
C PHE A 208 3.39 -2.72 26.74
N GLY A 209 3.58 -1.41 26.69
CA GLY A 209 2.48 -0.51 26.39
C GLY A 209 1.99 -0.76 24.96
N LYS A 210 2.88 -0.84 23.95
CA LYS A 210 2.41 -1.01 22.57
C LYS A 210 1.78 -2.36 22.37
N ALA A 211 2.39 -3.44 22.88
CA ALA A 211 1.78 -4.76 22.84
C ALA A 211 0.36 -4.72 23.42
N THR A 212 0.18 -4.07 24.58
CA THR A 212 -1.13 -3.98 25.25
C THR A 212 -2.12 -3.11 24.47
N PHE A 213 -1.78 -1.87 24.11
CA PHE A 213 -2.71 -0.95 23.44
C PHE A 213 -3.04 -1.41 22.03
N SER A 214 -2.08 -1.98 21.29
CA SER A 214 -2.31 -2.50 19.95
C SER A 214 -3.14 -3.78 19.98
N THR A 215 -2.89 -4.70 20.92
CA THR A 215 -3.79 -5.86 21.13
C THR A 215 -5.19 -5.43 21.50
N PHE A 216 -5.34 -4.45 22.40
CA PHE A 216 -6.64 -3.94 22.77
C PHE A 216 -7.36 -3.27 21.59
N GLY A 217 -6.65 -2.47 20.79
CA GLY A 217 -7.21 -1.83 19.59
C GLY A 217 -7.70 -2.84 18.56
N VAL A 218 -6.93 -3.90 18.31
CA VAL A 218 -7.34 -4.98 17.40
C VAL A 218 -8.47 -5.82 17.99
N LEU A 219 -8.48 -6.03 19.31
CA LEU A 219 -9.61 -6.70 19.96
C LEU A 219 -10.90 -5.89 19.83
N LEU A 220 -10.84 -4.57 20.02
CA LEU A 220 -11.97 -3.65 19.82
C LEU A 220 -12.49 -3.60 18.38
N SER A 221 -11.70 -4.04 17.40
CA SER A 221 -12.15 -4.14 16.01
C SER A 221 -12.96 -5.42 15.73
N GLY A 222 -13.16 -6.28 16.74
CA GLY A 222 -13.95 -7.51 16.63
C GLY A 222 -13.12 -8.76 16.34
N GLN A 223 -11.78 -8.65 16.35
CA GLN A 223 -10.89 -9.76 16.00
C GLN A 223 -10.72 -10.75 17.16
N PRO A 224 -10.51 -12.06 16.87
CA PRO A 224 -10.23 -13.06 17.90
C PRO A 224 -9.01 -12.70 18.75
N LEU A 225 -9.06 -13.03 20.05
CA LEU A 225 -7.98 -12.72 21.00
C LEU A 225 -6.60 -13.19 20.51
N LYS A 226 -6.52 -14.38 19.90
CA LYS A 226 -5.27 -14.92 19.34
C LYS A 226 -4.70 -14.00 18.26
N THR A 227 -5.54 -13.55 17.34
CA THR A 227 -5.20 -12.59 16.28
C THR A 227 -4.76 -11.26 16.87
N SER A 228 -5.52 -10.73 17.85
CA SER A 228 -5.21 -9.45 18.49
C SER A 228 -3.86 -9.45 19.22
N ILE A 229 -3.51 -10.56 19.88
CA ILE A 229 -2.20 -10.70 20.54
C ILE A 229 -1.08 -10.77 19.50
N LYS A 230 -1.22 -11.61 18.47
CA LYS A 230 -0.25 -11.68 17.36
C LYS A 230 -0.01 -10.33 16.70
N SER A 231 -1.08 -9.59 16.43
CA SER A 231 -0.99 -8.24 15.85
C SER A 231 -0.34 -7.23 16.82
N GLY A 232 -0.73 -7.21 18.09
CA GLY A 232 -0.17 -6.27 19.06
C GLY A 232 1.31 -6.49 19.36
N PHE A 233 1.74 -7.74 19.50
CA PHE A 233 3.15 -8.09 19.71
C PHE A 233 4.02 -7.75 18.50
N SER A 234 3.45 -7.78 17.28
CA SER A 234 4.16 -7.39 16.06
C SER A 234 4.35 -5.88 15.92
N LEU A 235 3.55 -5.07 16.64
CA LEU A 235 3.58 -3.61 16.61
C LEU A 235 4.39 -3.01 17.79
N ALA A 236 5.04 -3.84 18.61
CA ALA A 236 5.63 -3.45 19.89
C ALA A 236 7.00 -2.73 19.82
N GLN A 237 7.32 -2.06 18.71
CA GLN A 237 8.61 -1.41 18.47
C GLN A 237 8.47 -0.01 17.91
N ILE A 238 9.57 0.75 17.98
CA ILE A 238 9.63 2.13 17.48
C ILE A 238 9.84 2.13 15.96
N GLY A 239 9.14 3.04 15.29
CA GLY A 239 9.18 3.26 13.85
C GLY A 239 10.28 4.21 13.34
N GLU A 240 10.54 4.15 12.04
CA GLU A 240 11.35 5.13 11.31
C GLU A 240 10.87 6.57 11.53
N PHE A 241 9.56 6.76 11.66
CA PHE A 241 8.94 8.06 11.93
C PHE A 241 9.34 8.65 13.28
N ALA A 242 9.72 7.84 14.27
CA ALA A 242 10.22 8.37 15.54
C ALA A 242 11.52 9.16 15.33
N PHE A 243 12.43 8.69 14.47
CA PHE A 243 13.65 9.43 14.15
C PHE A 243 13.35 10.71 13.37
N ILE A 244 12.36 10.67 12.47
CA ILE A 244 11.94 11.85 11.71
C ILE A 244 11.33 12.90 12.65
N ILE A 245 10.48 12.49 13.60
CA ILE A 245 9.91 13.37 14.63
C ILE A 245 11.01 13.93 15.54
N ALA A 246 11.99 13.10 15.93
CA ALA A 246 13.13 13.53 16.73
C ALA A 246 13.98 14.57 15.97
N ALA A 247 14.32 14.31 14.71
CA ALA A 247 15.07 15.23 13.87
C ALA A 247 14.32 16.55 13.63
N LEU A 248 12.99 16.48 13.48
CA LEU A 248 12.14 17.67 13.40
C LEU A 248 12.26 18.51 14.67
N GLY A 249 12.14 17.91 15.86
CA GLY A 249 12.27 18.62 17.13
C GLY A 249 13.65 19.26 17.34
N VAL A 250 14.71 18.56 16.95
CA VAL A 250 16.08 19.12 16.95
C VAL A 250 16.19 20.30 15.97
N SER A 251 15.65 20.17 14.76
CA SER A 251 15.69 21.25 13.75
C SER A 251 14.93 22.51 14.18
N LEU A 252 13.85 22.33 14.94
CA LEU A 252 13.04 23.41 15.51
C LEU A 252 13.62 23.94 16.83
N LYS A 253 14.73 23.35 17.32
CA LYS A 253 15.38 23.68 18.60
C LYS A 253 14.43 23.58 19.81
N VAL A 254 13.51 22.62 19.77
CA VAL A 254 12.54 22.35 20.85
C VAL A 254 12.81 21.06 21.60
N LEU A 255 13.75 20.25 21.11
CA LEU A 255 14.23 19.05 21.79
C LEU A 255 15.61 19.30 22.37
N ASP A 256 15.80 18.86 23.61
CA ASP A 256 17.11 18.83 24.24
C ASP A 256 18.03 17.79 23.57
N ASP A 257 19.34 18.05 23.56
CA ASP A 257 20.35 17.25 22.85
C ASP A 257 20.41 15.79 23.30
N TYR A 258 19.96 15.46 24.51
CA TYR A 258 19.96 14.09 25.05
C TYR A 258 18.78 13.24 24.56
N VAL A 259 17.67 13.84 24.11
CA VAL A 259 16.45 13.11 23.76
C VAL A 259 16.66 12.27 22.50
N TYR A 260 17.31 12.85 21.49
CA TYR A 260 17.54 12.18 20.21
C TYR A 260 18.40 10.90 20.37
N PRO A 261 19.57 10.93 21.03
CA PRO A 261 20.36 9.72 21.28
C PRO A 261 19.64 8.64 22.10
N ILE A 262 18.85 9.03 23.10
CA ILE A 262 18.07 8.07 23.91
C ILE A 262 17.06 7.32 23.04
N ILE A 263 16.32 8.04 22.19
CA ILE A 263 15.33 7.42 21.31
C ILE A 263 15.97 6.51 20.28
N VAL A 264 17.15 6.88 19.77
CA VAL A 264 17.92 6.01 18.88
C VAL A 264 18.28 4.70 19.59
N ALA A 265 18.81 4.76 20.81
CA ALA A 265 19.15 3.56 21.57
C ALA A 265 17.92 2.67 21.86
N VAL A 266 16.80 3.26 22.27
CA VAL A 266 15.54 2.53 22.51
C VAL A 266 15.05 1.86 21.22
N SER A 267 15.11 2.57 20.09
CA SER A 267 14.67 2.03 18.79
C SER A 267 15.50 0.83 18.37
N VAL A 268 16.83 0.88 18.56
CA VAL A 268 17.71 -0.26 18.28
C VAL A 268 17.35 -1.47 19.16
N ILE A 269 17.17 -1.26 20.46
CA ILE A 269 16.79 -2.36 21.38
C ILE A 269 15.43 -2.96 21.00
N THR A 270 14.44 -2.12 20.69
CA THR A 270 13.10 -2.61 20.28
C THR A 270 13.14 -3.32 18.93
N THR A 271 13.96 -2.86 17.99
CA THR A 271 14.19 -3.52 16.69
C THR A 271 14.76 -4.92 16.88
N PHE A 272 15.82 -5.06 17.68
CA PHE A 272 16.42 -6.37 17.95
C PHE A 272 15.48 -7.32 18.70
N THR A 273 14.61 -6.81 19.56
CA THR A 273 13.66 -7.63 20.34
C THR A 273 12.39 -8.01 19.55
N THR A 274 12.11 -7.34 18.43
CA THR A 274 10.87 -7.54 17.63
C THR A 274 10.68 -8.97 17.13
N PRO A 275 11.67 -9.65 16.49
CA PRO A 275 11.47 -11.01 15.98
C PRO A 275 11.19 -12.01 17.10
N TYR A 276 11.76 -11.80 18.28
CA TYR A 276 11.51 -12.62 19.46
C TYR A 276 10.09 -12.41 19.99
N PHE A 277 9.62 -11.15 20.05
CA PHE A 277 8.25 -10.85 20.45
C PHE A 277 7.21 -11.44 19.49
N ILE A 278 7.45 -11.37 18.17
CA ILE A 278 6.56 -11.99 17.18
C ILE A 278 6.45 -13.50 17.42
N ARG A 279 7.58 -14.18 17.68
CA ARG A 279 7.59 -15.62 17.99
C ARG A 279 6.91 -15.95 19.33
N LEU A 280 7.06 -15.09 20.33
CA LEU A 280 6.45 -15.25 21.65
C LEU A 280 4.94 -14.98 21.67
N ALA A 281 4.39 -14.34 20.64
CA ALA A 281 2.97 -13.99 20.59
C ALA A 281 2.05 -15.23 20.63
N GLU A 282 2.44 -16.30 19.94
CA GLU A 282 1.67 -17.55 19.91
C GLU A 282 1.61 -18.26 21.27
N PRO A 283 2.75 -18.62 21.92
CA PRO A 283 2.70 -19.25 23.23
C PRO A 283 2.07 -18.35 24.30
N PHE A 284 2.28 -17.02 24.22
CA PHE A 284 1.62 -16.09 25.13
C PHE A 284 0.10 -16.08 24.93
N SER A 285 -0.38 -16.13 23.69
CA SER A 285 -1.82 -16.19 23.40
C SER A 285 -2.47 -17.45 23.97
N GLU A 286 -1.80 -18.60 23.90
CA GLU A 286 -2.30 -19.85 24.45
C GLU A 286 -2.27 -19.86 25.98
N TRP A 287 -1.20 -19.35 26.57
CA TRP A 287 -1.10 -19.18 28.01
C TRP A 287 -2.20 -18.25 28.54
N LEU A 288 -2.39 -17.09 27.92
CA LEU A 288 -3.42 -16.14 28.33
C LEU A 288 -4.82 -16.74 28.19
N TYR A 289 -5.08 -17.47 27.10
CA TYR A 289 -6.34 -18.19 26.92
C TYR A 289 -6.57 -19.26 27.99
N LYS A 290 -5.53 -19.91 28.53
CA LYS A 290 -5.67 -20.86 29.65
C LYS A 290 -6.01 -20.16 30.96
N VAL A 291 -5.41 -18.99 31.22
CA VAL A 291 -5.57 -18.22 32.47
C VAL A 291 -6.88 -17.43 32.52
N LEU A 292 -7.45 -17.06 31.37
CA LEU A 292 -8.67 -16.25 31.29
C LEU A 292 -9.88 -16.92 31.99
N PRO A 293 -10.68 -16.16 32.76
CA PRO A 293 -11.91 -16.67 33.36
C PRO A 293 -12.93 -17.13 32.31
N PRO A 294 -13.80 -18.12 32.60
CA PRO A 294 -14.81 -18.62 31.66
C PRO A 294 -15.70 -17.49 31.11
N ARG A 295 -16.14 -16.57 31.98
CA ARG A 295 -16.94 -15.40 31.60
C ARG A 295 -16.26 -14.50 30.57
N ALA A 296 -14.95 -14.33 30.67
CA ALA A 296 -14.19 -13.52 29.73
C ALA A 296 -14.06 -14.24 28.38
N LYS A 297 -13.88 -15.58 28.38
CA LYS A 297 -13.88 -16.38 27.15
C LYS A 297 -15.22 -16.32 26.43
N ASP A 298 -16.31 -16.47 27.18
CA ASP A 298 -17.67 -16.42 26.62
C ASP A 298 -17.98 -15.03 26.05
N PHE A 299 -17.59 -13.97 26.78
CA PHE A 299 -17.71 -12.59 26.28
C PHE A 299 -16.93 -12.39 24.98
N LEU A 300 -15.64 -12.77 24.96
CA LEU A 300 -14.79 -12.64 23.77
C LEU A 300 -15.36 -13.45 22.59
N ALA A 301 -15.78 -14.69 22.83
CA ALA A 301 -16.39 -15.55 21.80
C ALA A 301 -17.72 -14.99 21.27
N SER A 302 -18.55 -14.40 22.14
CA SER A 302 -19.81 -13.76 21.73
C SER A 302 -19.58 -12.45 20.96
N TYR A 303 -18.52 -11.71 21.29
CA TYR A 303 -18.14 -10.47 20.63
C TYR A 303 -17.56 -10.72 19.24
N THR A 304 -16.70 -11.74 19.10
CA THR A 304 -16.07 -12.12 17.83
C THR A 304 -17.01 -12.92 16.93
N SER A 305 -17.88 -13.77 17.50
CA SER A 305 -18.92 -14.48 16.73
C SER A 305 -20.14 -13.61 16.42
N GLY A 306 -20.04 -12.30 16.69
CA GLY A 306 -21.10 -11.34 16.50
C GLY A 306 -21.82 -11.56 15.19
N LYS A 307 -23.01 -12.18 15.29
CA LYS A 307 -24.02 -12.25 14.23
C LYS A 307 -24.24 -10.82 13.74
N LYS A 308 -23.49 -10.40 12.72
CA LYS A 308 -23.94 -9.35 11.81
C LYS A 308 -25.10 -9.95 11.04
N THR A 309 -26.26 -9.95 11.69
CA THR A 309 -27.54 -10.15 11.03
C THR A 309 -27.59 -9.18 9.86
N VAL A 310 -27.80 -9.77 8.69
CA VAL A 310 -27.92 -9.14 7.37
C VAL A 310 -28.85 -7.92 7.38
N ASN A 311 -28.42 -6.91 6.61
CA ASN A 311 -29.18 -5.85 5.92
C ASN A 311 -30.15 -4.95 6.71
N HIS A 312 -29.71 -3.71 6.95
CA HIS A 312 -30.35 -2.45 6.51
C HIS A 312 -29.49 -1.23 6.84
N ASP A 313 -28.59 -1.36 7.83
CA ASP A 313 -27.72 -0.27 8.31
C ASP A 313 -26.52 0.01 7.37
N SER A 314 -26.18 -0.96 6.49
CA SER A 314 -25.12 -0.86 5.47
C SER A 314 -25.38 0.25 4.46
N ASP A 315 -26.60 0.35 3.96
CA ASP A 315 -26.88 1.15 2.75
C ASP A 315 -26.95 2.63 3.08
N TRP A 316 -27.45 2.97 4.27
CA TRP A 316 -27.40 4.34 4.79
C TRP A 316 -25.96 4.77 5.10
N LYS A 317 -25.13 3.88 5.67
CA LYS A 317 -23.69 4.14 5.88
C LYS A 317 -22.95 4.32 4.56
N LYS A 318 -23.23 3.49 3.55
CA LYS A 318 -22.69 3.62 2.19
C LYS A 318 -23.09 4.96 1.55
N LEU A 319 -24.36 5.33 1.62
CA LEU A 319 -24.86 6.59 1.08
C LEU A 319 -24.26 7.80 1.81
N PHE A 320 -24.23 7.76 3.14
CA PHE A 320 -23.65 8.82 3.98
C PHE A 320 -22.17 9.00 3.72
N LYS A 321 -21.38 7.91 3.70
CA LYS A 321 -19.94 7.95 3.39
C LYS A 321 -19.66 8.51 2.01
N ALA A 322 -20.44 8.10 1.00
CA ALA A 322 -20.31 8.62 -0.36
C ALA A 322 -20.68 10.12 -0.46
N HIS A 323 -21.72 10.57 0.25
CA HIS A 323 -22.12 11.98 0.27
C HIS A 323 -21.12 12.85 1.03
N LEU A 324 -20.66 12.40 2.19
CA LEU A 324 -19.70 13.12 3.03
C LEU A 324 -18.37 13.29 2.30
N GLY A 325 -17.87 12.23 1.66
CA GLY A 325 -16.63 12.27 0.88
C GLY A 325 -16.69 13.30 -0.26
N LYS A 326 -17.75 13.27 -1.07
CA LYS A 326 -17.94 14.27 -2.15
C LYS A 326 -18.11 15.69 -1.61
N GLY A 327 -18.86 15.85 -0.52
CA GLY A 327 -19.04 17.14 0.14
C GLY A 327 -17.71 17.75 0.61
N VAL A 328 -16.85 16.96 1.23
CA VAL A 328 -15.50 17.39 1.65
C VAL A 328 -14.68 17.82 0.44
N ILE A 329 -14.67 17.04 -0.64
CA ILE A 329 -13.93 17.39 -1.87
C ILE A 329 -14.39 18.74 -2.42
N TYR A 330 -15.69 18.94 -2.62
CA TYR A 330 -16.19 20.20 -3.18
C TYR A 330 -15.98 21.38 -2.23
N THR A 331 -16.16 21.20 -0.92
CA THR A 331 -15.90 22.29 0.05
C THR A 331 -14.45 22.72 0.05
N VAL A 332 -13.49 21.80 -0.02
CA VAL A 332 -12.07 22.14 -0.13
C VAL A 332 -11.76 22.87 -1.43
N LEU A 333 -12.31 22.42 -2.57
CA LEU A 333 -12.10 23.10 -3.86
C LEU A 333 -12.71 24.51 -3.87
N LEU A 334 -13.91 24.68 -3.32
CA LEU A 334 -14.56 25.99 -3.19
C LEU A 334 -13.75 26.92 -2.29
N THR A 335 -13.27 26.45 -1.14
CA THR A 335 -12.38 27.22 -0.26
C THR A 335 -11.07 27.59 -0.97
N ALA A 336 -10.49 26.69 -1.78
CA ALA A 336 -9.28 26.99 -2.53
C ALA A 336 -9.49 28.06 -3.61
N ILE A 337 -10.59 27.99 -4.35
CA ILE A 337 -10.95 29.02 -5.34
C ILE A 337 -11.18 30.36 -4.65
N LEU A 338 -11.85 30.35 -3.49
CA LEU A 338 -12.08 31.55 -2.68
C LEU A 338 -10.75 32.16 -2.24
N LEU A 339 -9.87 31.36 -1.60
CA LEU A 339 -8.58 31.82 -1.11
C LEU A 339 -7.65 32.30 -2.22
N LEU A 340 -7.59 31.57 -3.35
CA LEU A 340 -6.82 31.95 -4.52
C LEU A 340 -7.32 33.29 -5.06
N SER A 341 -8.63 33.50 -5.09
CA SER A 341 -9.15 34.78 -5.55
C SER A 341 -8.86 35.92 -4.57
N ILE A 342 -8.99 35.68 -3.27
CA ILE A 342 -8.76 36.69 -2.23
C ILE A 342 -7.30 37.10 -2.17
N HIS A 343 -6.37 36.14 -2.20
CA HIS A 343 -4.94 36.39 -1.94
C HIS A 343 -4.11 36.58 -3.21
N VAL A 344 -4.55 36.09 -4.36
CA VAL A 344 -3.77 36.17 -5.62
C VAL A 344 -4.46 37.08 -6.62
N VAL A 345 -5.71 36.76 -7.00
CA VAL A 345 -6.40 37.44 -8.10
C VAL A 345 -6.74 38.88 -7.74
N TYR A 346 -7.35 39.10 -6.58
CA TYR A 346 -7.79 40.42 -6.16
C TYR A 346 -6.62 41.41 -5.95
N PRO A 347 -5.53 41.07 -5.23
CA PRO A 347 -4.37 41.95 -5.08
C PRO A 347 -3.63 42.19 -6.40
N MET A 348 -3.57 41.20 -7.29
CA MET A 348 -2.96 41.36 -8.61
C MET A 348 -3.70 42.38 -9.48
N ILE A 349 -5.03 42.41 -9.41
CA ILE A 349 -5.84 43.42 -10.11
C ILE A 349 -5.68 44.79 -9.46
N GLN A 350 -5.62 44.85 -8.12
CA GLN A 350 -5.43 46.10 -7.39
C GLN A 350 -4.07 46.76 -7.71
N ASN A 351 -3.01 45.97 -7.84
CA ASN A 351 -1.67 46.48 -8.16
C ASN A 351 -1.54 47.03 -9.61
N ARG A 352 -2.53 46.79 -10.48
CA ARG A 352 -2.53 47.30 -11.86
C ARG A 352 -3.51 48.46 -12.08
N VAL A 353 -4.38 48.75 -11.13
CA VAL A 353 -5.44 49.76 -11.26
C VAL A 353 -5.49 50.61 -9.98
N ASP A 354 -5.21 51.91 -10.09
CA ASP A 354 -5.04 52.84 -8.95
C ASP A 354 -6.26 52.95 -8.02
N SER A 355 -7.46 52.51 -8.46
CA SER A 355 -8.59 52.22 -7.58
C SER A 355 -9.57 51.24 -8.23
N ILE A 356 -9.89 50.13 -7.55
CA ILE A 356 -10.91 49.20 -8.01
C ILE A 356 -12.29 49.83 -7.75
N SER A 357 -12.91 50.35 -8.81
CA SER A 357 -14.31 50.81 -8.79
C SER A 357 -15.26 49.71 -8.30
N PHE A 358 -16.47 50.07 -7.86
CA PHE A 358 -17.54 49.12 -7.51
C PHE A 358 -17.73 48.04 -8.60
N TRP A 359 -17.71 48.45 -9.87
CA TRP A 359 -17.79 47.53 -11.02
C TRP A 359 -16.60 46.56 -11.14
N GLY A 360 -15.42 46.96 -10.69
CA GLY A 360 -14.26 46.07 -10.60
C GLY A 360 -14.45 45.01 -9.51
N ARG A 361 -15.00 45.38 -8.35
CA ARG A 361 -15.34 44.43 -7.26
C ARG A 361 -16.43 43.45 -7.70
N VAL A 362 -17.44 43.93 -8.43
CA VAL A 362 -18.46 43.09 -9.08
C VAL A 362 -17.84 42.17 -10.13
N GLY A 363 -16.90 42.66 -10.94
CA GLY A 363 -16.21 41.84 -11.93
C GLY A 363 -15.45 40.67 -11.30
N VAL A 364 -14.71 40.92 -10.21
CA VAL A 364 -13.99 39.85 -9.48
C VAL A 364 -14.95 38.89 -8.78
N SER A 365 -16.04 39.37 -8.18
CA SER A 365 -17.04 38.50 -7.55
C SER A 365 -17.76 37.62 -8.56
N VAL A 366 -18.08 38.13 -9.75
CA VAL A 366 -18.66 37.33 -10.85
C VAL A 366 -17.63 36.32 -11.37
N GLY A 367 -16.38 36.74 -11.58
CA GLY A 367 -15.30 35.85 -12.04
C GLY A 367 -15.05 34.69 -11.07
N THR A 368 -15.09 34.95 -9.76
CA THR A 368 -14.97 33.90 -8.73
C THR A 368 -16.14 32.95 -8.71
N LEU A 369 -17.37 33.47 -8.76
CA LEU A 369 -18.56 32.62 -8.83
C LEU A 369 -18.59 31.76 -10.09
N LEU A 370 -18.08 32.26 -11.22
CA LEU A 370 -17.94 31.47 -12.45
C LEU A 370 -16.94 30.33 -12.29
N LEU A 371 -15.81 30.54 -11.63
CA LEU A 371 -14.85 29.47 -11.32
C LEU A 371 -15.43 28.45 -10.32
N MET A 372 -16.25 28.89 -9.36
CA MET A 372 -16.91 28.02 -8.38
C MET A 372 -18.11 27.27 -8.94
N ALA A 373 -18.78 27.80 -9.97
CA ALA A 373 -20.00 27.26 -10.57
C ALA A 373 -19.99 25.74 -10.82
N PRO A 374 -18.95 25.11 -11.40
CA PRO A 374 -18.92 23.65 -11.57
C PRO A 374 -19.04 22.89 -10.26
N PHE A 375 -18.34 23.34 -9.22
CA PHE A 375 -18.30 22.65 -7.91
C PHE A 375 -19.55 22.93 -7.08
N LEU A 376 -20.08 24.16 -7.13
CA LEU A 376 -21.38 24.50 -6.53
C LEU A 376 -22.50 23.66 -7.15
N TRP A 377 -22.47 23.48 -8.47
CA TRP A 377 -23.45 22.65 -9.16
C TRP A 377 -23.30 21.17 -8.80
N ALA A 378 -22.07 20.65 -8.77
CA ALA A 378 -21.80 19.26 -8.39
C ALA A 378 -22.22 18.96 -6.94
N LEU A 379 -22.06 19.93 -6.03
CA LEU A 379 -22.51 19.83 -4.65
C LEU A 379 -24.05 19.70 -4.56
N ILE A 380 -24.80 20.44 -5.38
CA ILE A 380 -26.27 20.48 -5.36
C ILE A 380 -26.91 19.37 -6.20
N SER A 381 -26.29 18.98 -7.32
CA SER A 381 -26.87 18.06 -8.30
C SER A 381 -27.05 16.64 -7.75
N ASN A 382 -28.24 16.08 -7.95
CA ASN A 382 -28.59 14.72 -7.52
C ASN A 382 -28.32 13.65 -8.59
N LYS A 383 -27.76 14.02 -9.76
CA LYS A 383 -27.66 13.14 -10.95
C LYS A 383 -26.64 11.99 -10.78
N TYR A 384 -25.69 12.10 -9.85
CA TYR A 384 -24.55 11.18 -9.74
C TYR A 384 -24.41 10.48 -8.38
N ASN A 385 -25.41 10.61 -7.51
CA ASN A 385 -25.46 9.92 -6.23
C ASN A 385 -26.35 8.70 -6.36
N SER A 386 -25.77 7.59 -6.83
CA SER A 386 -26.35 6.24 -6.79
C SER A 386 -27.88 6.24 -6.78
N PRO A 387 -28.53 6.65 -7.89
CA PRO A 387 -29.97 6.94 -7.91
C PRO A 387 -30.80 5.74 -7.44
N ASN A 388 -30.29 4.53 -7.67
CA ASN A 388 -30.90 3.29 -7.22
C ASN A 388 -30.90 3.14 -5.70
N LEU A 389 -29.81 3.51 -5.00
CA LEU A 389 -29.71 3.49 -3.54
C LEU A 389 -30.52 4.61 -2.87
N PHE A 390 -30.52 5.81 -3.46
CA PHE A 390 -31.35 6.90 -2.98
C PHE A 390 -32.85 6.55 -3.11
N MET A 391 -33.23 5.97 -4.25
CA MET A 391 -34.61 5.59 -4.52
C MET A 391 -35.05 4.36 -3.72
N SER A 392 -34.16 3.39 -3.45
CA SER A 392 -34.47 2.26 -2.55
C SER A 392 -34.75 2.75 -1.13
N LEU A 393 -33.88 3.61 -0.57
CA LEU A 393 -34.05 4.19 0.77
C LEU A 393 -35.26 5.13 0.87
N TRP A 394 -35.61 5.83 -0.22
CA TRP A 394 -36.79 6.70 -0.28
C TRP A 394 -38.12 5.92 -0.27
N LYS A 395 -38.12 4.73 -0.89
CA LYS A 395 -39.28 3.83 -0.99
C LYS A 395 -39.47 2.96 0.26
N ASP A 396 -38.42 2.73 1.02
CA ASP A 396 -38.39 1.83 2.18
C ASP A 396 -39.23 2.32 3.38
N SER A 397 -39.01 3.55 3.89
CA SER A 397 -39.80 4.07 5.02
C SER A 397 -39.99 5.60 5.00
N LYS A 398 -41.12 6.09 5.56
CA LYS A 398 -41.38 7.54 5.73
C LYS A 398 -40.31 8.23 6.60
N TYR A 399 -39.70 7.50 7.54
CA TYR A 399 -38.66 8.00 8.43
C TYR A 399 -37.32 8.25 7.70
N ASN A 400 -36.98 7.43 6.71
CA ASN A 400 -35.78 7.63 5.87
C ASN A 400 -35.86 8.89 5.00
N ARG A 401 -37.08 9.33 4.63
CA ARG A 401 -37.28 10.55 3.82
C ARG A 401 -36.77 11.80 4.54
N GLY A 402 -36.98 11.92 5.85
CA GLY A 402 -36.48 13.05 6.63
C GLY A 402 -34.95 13.14 6.62
N ARG A 403 -34.26 12.01 6.80
CA ARG A 403 -32.79 11.94 6.75
C ARG A 403 -32.24 12.27 5.36
N LEU A 404 -32.90 11.81 4.30
CA LEU A 404 -32.51 12.12 2.91
C LEU A 404 -32.72 13.59 2.58
N VAL A 405 -33.83 14.19 3.02
CA VAL A 405 -34.08 15.63 2.87
C VAL A 405 -33.04 16.44 3.64
N ALA A 406 -32.69 16.06 4.87
CA ALA A 406 -31.63 16.71 5.64
C ALA A 406 -30.27 16.68 4.92
N LEU A 407 -29.93 15.57 4.24
CA LEU A 407 -28.70 15.47 3.43
C LEU A 407 -28.73 16.32 2.15
N VAL A 408 -29.91 16.60 1.59
CA VAL A 408 -30.04 17.53 0.46
C VAL A 408 -29.92 18.97 0.96
N LEU A 409 -30.61 19.31 2.06
CA LEU A 409 -30.58 20.63 2.66
C LEU A 409 -29.17 21.03 3.11
N SER A 410 -28.42 20.14 3.76
CA SER A 410 -27.05 20.44 4.19
C SER A 410 -26.14 20.88 3.04
N ARG A 411 -26.28 20.27 1.85
CA ARG A 411 -25.50 20.62 0.66
C ARG A 411 -25.88 21.99 0.08
N ILE A 412 -27.18 22.29 0.06
CA ILE A 412 -27.68 23.61 -0.37
C ILE A 412 -27.21 24.68 0.60
N THR A 413 -27.27 24.42 1.91
CA THR A 413 -26.75 25.34 2.94
C THR A 413 -25.26 25.62 2.74
N ILE A 414 -24.44 24.58 2.52
CA ILE A 414 -23.01 24.74 2.23
C ILE A 414 -22.79 25.61 0.98
N ALA A 415 -23.54 25.36 -0.10
CA ALA A 415 -23.44 26.16 -1.33
C ALA A 415 -23.80 27.64 -1.09
N ILE A 416 -24.88 27.91 -0.33
CA ILE A 416 -25.30 29.26 0.04
C ILE A 416 -24.19 29.97 0.82
N VAL A 417 -23.57 29.27 1.79
CA VAL A 417 -22.47 29.82 2.60
C VAL A 417 -21.33 30.29 1.70
N PHE A 418 -20.87 29.47 0.75
CA PHE A 418 -19.78 29.86 -0.16
C PHE A 418 -20.15 31.05 -1.07
N VAL A 419 -21.34 31.03 -1.69
CA VAL A 419 -21.78 32.14 -2.54
C VAL A 419 -21.93 33.42 -1.72
N SER A 420 -22.50 33.33 -0.52
CA SER A 420 -22.63 34.47 0.38
C SER A 420 -21.27 35.00 0.83
N ALA A 421 -20.29 34.14 1.12
CA ALA A 421 -18.94 34.55 1.51
C ALA A 421 -18.25 35.37 0.41
N VAL A 422 -18.37 34.95 -0.87
CA VAL A 422 -17.86 35.71 -2.02
C VAL A 422 -18.52 37.08 -2.10
N LEU A 423 -19.85 37.13 -2.04
CA LEU A 423 -20.61 38.38 -2.17
C LEU A 423 -20.32 39.35 -1.02
N ILE A 424 -20.30 38.86 0.22
CA ILE A 424 -20.03 39.67 1.40
C ILE A 424 -18.60 40.22 1.37
N TYR A 425 -17.61 39.39 1.04
CA TYR A 425 -16.20 39.79 1.01
C TYR A 425 -15.94 40.89 -0.04
N TYR A 426 -16.36 40.69 -1.30
CA TYR A 426 -16.05 41.63 -2.38
C TYR A 426 -16.99 42.83 -2.42
N LEU A 427 -18.28 42.66 -2.14
CA LEU A 427 -19.28 43.72 -2.26
C LEU A 427 -19.55 44.45 -0.93
N GLN A 428 -18.93 44.02 0.17
CA GLN A 428 -19.10 44.60 1.52
C GLN A 428 -20.57 44.69 1.95
N LEU A 429 -21.38 43.69 1.59
CA LEU A 429 -22.80 43.64 1.89
C LEU A 429 -23.06 43.18 3.33
N ASN A 430 -24.17 43.64 3.91
CA ASN A 430 -24.68 43.07 5.16
C ASN A 430 -24.98 41.58 5.00
N TYR A 431 -24.66 40.78 6.02
CA TYR A 431 -24.82 39.32 6.02
C TYR A 431 -26.21 38.86 5.53
N GLY A 432 -27.30 39.50 6.00
CA GLY A 432 -28.66 39.16 5.60
C GLY A 432 -28.94 39.41 4.10
N VAL A 433 -28.45 40.52 3.55
CA VAL A 433 -28.62 40.85 2.13
C VAL A 433 -27.77 39.92 1.26
N GLY A 434 -26.55 39.60 1.69
CA GLY A 434 -25.66 38.67 1.01
C GLY A 434 -26.26 37.26 0.87
N ILE A 435 -26.93 36.76 1.91
CA ILE A 435 -27.60 35.44 1.88
C ILE A 435 -28.77 35.43 0.90
N ILE A 436 -29.60 36.47 0.88
CA ILE A 436 -30.76 36.56 -0.04
C ILE A 436 -30.29 36.55 -1.49
N ILE A 437 -29.26 37.35 -1.81
CA ILE A 437 -28.66 37.39 -3.15
C ILE A 437 -28.02 36.05 -3.48
N ALA A 438 -27.34 35.39 -2.53
CA ALA A 438 -26.76 34.07 -2.73
C ALA A 438 -27.81 33.01 -3.10
N VAL A 439 -28.97 33.01 -2.44
CA VAL A 439 -30.09 32.13 -2.78
C VAL A 439 -30.60 32.41 -4.20
N ALA A 440 -30.77 33.69 -4.58
CA ALA A 440 -31.18 34.06 -5.93
C ALA A 440 -30.17 33.62 -7.01
N VAL A 441 -28.87 33.79 -6.75
CA VAL A 441 -27.79 33.34 -7.63
C VAL A 441 -27.79 31.81 -7.78
N LEU A 442 -28.00 31.06 -6.70
CA LEU A 442 -28.11 29.60 -6.78
C LEU A 442 -29.34 29.14 -7.55
N ILE A 443 -30.49 29.79 -7.38
CA ILE A 443 -31.69 29.51 -8.18
C ILE A 443 -31.42 29.79 -9.65
N PHE A 444 -30.75 30.90 -9.96
CA PHE A 444 -30.37 31.24 -11.33
C PHE A 444 -29.44 30.18 -11.95
N ILE A 445 -28.43 29.72 -11.21
CA ILE A 445 -27.52 28.63 -11.63
C ILE A 445 -28.31 27.33 -11.89
N LEU A 446 -29.32 27.02 -11.06
CA LEU A 446 -30.17 25.84 -11.24
C LEU A 446 -31.09 25.93 -12.46
N LEU A 447 -31.58 27.11 -12.81
CA LEU A 447 -32.45 27.34 -13.97
C LEU A 447 -31.67 27.33 -15.30
N PHE A 448 -30.44 27.88 -15.33
CA PHE A 448 -29.58 27.92 -16.52
C PHE A 448 -28.82 26.61 -16.80
N ARG A 449 -29.37 25.48 -16.32
CA ARG A 449 -28.80 24.12 -16.38
C ARG A 449 -28.42 23.62 -17.78
N SER A 450 -29.03 24.16 -18.84
CA SER A 450 -28.90 23.66 -20.22
C SER A 450 -27.49 23.78 -20.80
N ASN A 451 -26.70 24.80 -20.42
CA ASN A 451 -25.43 25.12 -21.07
C ASN A 451 -24.17 24.62 -20.35
N LEU A 452 -24.31 23.95 -19.20
CA LEU A 452 -23.18 23.51 -18.36
C LEU A 452 -22.60 22.13 -18.74
N ASN A 453 -22.92 21.60 -19.93
CA ASN A 453 -22.39 20.31 -20.41
C ASN A 453 -20.85 20.26 -20.46
N GLN A 454 -20.19 21.40 -20.70
CA GLN A 454 -18.73 21.51 -20.75
C GLN A 454 -18.08 21.33 -19.36
N TYR A 455 -18.77 21.71 -18.29
CA TYR A 455 -18.30 21.58 -16.91
C TYR A 455 -18.45 20.16 -16.35
N SER A 456 -19.48 19.43 -16.80
CA SER A 456 -19.63 18.00 -16.49
C SER A 456 -18.43 17.16 -16.96
N LYS A 457 -17.65 17.66 -17.94
CA LYS A 457 -16.43 17.00 -18.43
C LYS A 457 -15.27 17.10 -17.43
N ILE A 458 -15.12 18.21 -16.72
CA ILE A 458 -14.03 18.36 -15.73
C ILE A 458 -14.30 17.45 -14.54
N GLU A 459 -15.55 17.43 -14.07
CA GLU A 459 -15.98 16.51 -13.01
C GLU A 459 -15.90 15.05 -13.45
N SER A 460 -16.38 14.72 -14.66
CA SER A 460 -16.28 13.35 -15.16
C SER A 460 -14.83 12.92 -15.30
N HIS A 461 -13.94 13.80 -15.80
CA HIS A 461 -12.50 13.53 -15.84
C HIS A 461 -11.91 13.29 -14.45
N PHE A 462 -12.28 14.11 -13.45
CA PHE A 462 -11.82 13.93 -12.06
C PHE A 462 -12.29 12.60 -11.47
N LEU A 463 -13.58 12.29 -11.59
CA LEU A 463 -14.16 11.03 -11.10
C LEU A 463 -13.65 9.82 -11.86
N THR A 464 -13.40 9.95 -13.18
CA THR A 464 -12.80 8.87 -13.96
C THR A 464 -11.35 8.64 -13.58
N ASN A 465 -10.56 9.70 -13.32
CA ASN A 465 -9.17 9.56 -12.89
C ASN A 465 -9.07 8.91 -11.50
N LEU A 466 -9.88 9.38 -10.55
CA LEU A 466 -9.99 8.77 -9.20
C LEU A 466 -10.30 7.26 -9.25
N ASN A 467 -11.20 6.86 -10.14
CA ASN A 467 -11.64 5.48 -10.25
C ASN A 467 -10.95 4.71 -11.39
N GLU A 468 -9.95 5.28 -12.07
CA GLU A 468 -9.35 4.68 -13.27
C GLU A 468 -8.63 3.38 -12.89
N ARG A 469 -7.89 3.40 -11.78
CA ARG A 469 -7.24 2.21 -11.23
C ARG A 469 -8.25 1.14 -10.84
N GLU A 470 -9.30 1.50 -10.09
CA GLU A 470 -10.31 0.53 -9.65
C GLU A 470 -11.05 -0.08 -10.85
N THR A 471 -11.41 0.72 -11.85
CA THR A 471 -12.05 0.23 -13.08
C THR A 471 -11.12 -0.64 -13.93
N ALA A 472 -9.82 -0.31 -14.00
CA ALA A 472 -8.81 -1.14 -14.66
C ALA A 472 -8.60 -2.48 -13.93
N MET A 473 -8.54 -2.47 -12.60
CA MET A 473 -8.45 -3.69 -11.77
C MET A 473 -9.69 -4.57 -11.91
N ARG A 474 -10.90 -3.99 -11.87
CA ARG A 474 -12.16 -4.71 -12.10
C ARG A 474 -12.19 -5.37 -13.49
N LYS A 475 -11.66 -4.71 -14.53
CA LYS A 475 -11.52 -5.29 -15.88
C LYS A 475 -10.52 -6.45 -15.91
N ARG A 476 -9.40 -6.36 -15.19
CA ARG A 476 -8.37 -7.41 -15.13
C ARG A 476 -8.79 -8.62 -14.29
N SER A 477 -9.53 -8.42 -13.19
CA SER A 477 -9.90 -9.47 -12.23
C SER A 477 -11.30 -9.23 -11.63
N PRO A 478 -12.37 -9.50 -12.40
CA PRO A 478 -13.75 -9.22 -11.98
C PRO A 478 -14.17 -10.05 -10.76
N LEU A 479 -13.72 -11.31 -10.65
CA LEU A 479 -14.06 -12.21 -9.54
C LEU A 479 -13.47 -11.77 -8.20
N LYS A 480 -12.19 -11.35 -8.17
CA LYS A 480 -11.50 -10.98 -6.92
C LYS A 480 -12.11 -9.71 -6.30
N SER A 481 -12.50 -8.75 -7.14
CA SER A 481 -13.10 -7.49 -6.69
C SER A 481 -14.53 -7.68 -6.15
N SER A 482 -15.40 -8.38 -6.89
CA SER A 482 -16.78 -8.63 -6.45
C SER A 482 -16.84 -9.46 -5.15
N PHE A 483 -15.95 -10.43 -4.98
CA PHE A 483 -15.92 -11.28 -3.78
C PHE A 483 -15.47 -10.50 -2.55
N HIS A 484 -14.48 -9.62 -2.68
CA HIS A 484 -13.99 -8.80 -1.58
C HIS A 484 -15.05 -7.80 -1.09
N ASP A 485 -15.89 -7.27 -1.98
CA ASP A 485 -16.98 -6.34 -1.61
C ASP A 485 -18.11 -7.02 -0.83
N GLU A 486 -18.40 -8.29 -1.10
CA GLU A 486 -19.55 -9.01 -0.51
C GLU A 486 -19.20 -9.92 0.68
N PHE A 487 -17.98 -10.47 0.75
CA PHE A 487 -17.63 -11.52 1.70
C PHE A 487 -16.52 -11.16 2.70
N SER A 488 -15.92 -9.96 2.61
CA SER A 488 -14.89 -9.50 3.55
C SER A 488 -15.34 -9.52 5.03
N GLU A 489 -16.65 -9.39 5.28
CA GLU A 489 -17.20 -9.41 6.65
C GLU A 489 -17.47 -10.82 7.22
N LYS A 490 -17.22 -11.90 6.46
CA LYS A 490 -17.63 -13.27 6.83
C LYS A 490 -16.47 -14.23 7.11
N ASP A 491 -15.24 -13.73 7.27
CA ASP A 491 -14.01 -14.54 7.43
C ASP A 491 -13.83 -15.61 6.34
N ILE A 492 -14.31 -15.34 5.13
CA ILE A 492 -14.19 -16.22 3.97
C ILE A 492 -13.31 -15.51 2.94
N HIS A 493 -12.20 -16.14 2.57
CA HIS A 493 -11.19 -15.56 1.69
C HIS A 493 -10.97 -16.40 0.43
N LEU A 494 -10.54 -15.72 -0.64
CA LEU A 494 -10.03 -16.34 -1.86
C LEU A 494 -8.50 -16.34 -1.80
N LEU A 495 -7.88 -17.52 -1.73
CA LEU A 495 -6.43 -17.65 -1.75
C LEU A 495 -5.96 -18.42 -2.99
N PRO A 496 -5.08 -17.83 -3.82
CA PRO A 496 -4.36 -18.58 -4.84
C PRO A 496 -3.27 -19.44 -4.19
N ILE A 497 -3.27 -20.73 -4.49
CA ILE A 497 -2.33 -21.73 -3.99
C ILE A 497 -1.70 -22.40 -5.19
N GLU A 498 -0.37 -22.46 -5.21
CA GLU A 498 0.38 -23.11 -6.28
C GLU A 498 0.49 -24.61 -6.01
N VAL A 499 0.26 -25.43 -7.04
CA VAL A 499 0.31 -26.89 -6.91
C VAL A 499 1.74 -27.36 -7.07
N SER A 500 2.33 -27.87 -5.99
CA SER A 500 3.63 -28.54 -6.04
C SER A 500 3.56 -29.82 -6.88
N PRO A 501 4.59 -30.13 -7.69
CA PRO A 501 4.70 -31.42 -8.38
C PRO A 501 4.64 -32.63 -7.45
N TYR A 502 4.97 -32.44 -6.17
CA TYR A 502 5.04 -33.49 -5.15
C TYR A 502 3.76 -33.63 -4.32
N SER A 503 2.73 -32.83 -4.61
CA SER A 503 1.47 -32.93 -3.88
C SER A 503 0.76 -34.24 -4.21
N GLN A 504 0.29 -34.94 -3.16
CA GLN A 504 -0.45 -36.20 -3.27
C GLN A 504 -1.85 -36.04 -3.90
N LEU A 505 -2.26 -34.79 -4.15
CA LEU A 505 -3.55 -34.40 -4.72
C LEU A 505 -3.48 -34.22 -6.25
N VAL A 506 -2.27 -34.24 -6.83
CA VAL A 506 -2.05 -34.13 -8.28
C VAL A 506 -2.59 -35.36 -9.01
N GLY A 507 -3.18 -35.14 -10.20
CA GLY A 507 -3.66 -36.19 -11.10
C GLY A 507 -4.93 -36.93 -10.65
N LYS A 508 -5.51 -36.54 -9.51
CA LYS A 508 -6.78 -37.11 -9.01
C LYS A 508 -7.96 -36.20 -9.38
N PRO A 509 -9.11 -36.77 -9.80
CA PRO A 509 -10.29 -35.97 -10.11
C PRO A 509 -10.85 -35.31 -8.85
N LEU A 510 -11.25 -34.04 -8.96
CA LEU A 510 -11.73 -33.20 -7.84
C LEU A 510 -12.86 -33.85 -7.05
N SER A 511 -13.74 -34.60 -7.72
CA SER A 511 -14.85 -35.36 -7.11
C SER A 511 -14.38 -36.38 -6.07
N THR A 512 -13.20 -36.97 -6.27
CA THR A 512 -12.62 -37.98 -5.35
C THR A 512 -11.85 -37.37 -4.19
N LEU A 513 -11.48 -36.09 -4.29
CA LEU A 513 -10.65 -35.42 -3.29
C LEU A 513 -11.46 -35.01 -2.04
N ALA A 514 -12.79 -34.95 -2.13
CA ALA A 514 -13.69 -34.59 -1.04
C ALA A 514 -13.26 -33.30 -0.30
N LEU A 515 -12.82 -32.29 -1.06
CA LEU A 515 -12.16 -31.08 -0.54
C LEU A 515 -13.02 -30.33 0.49
N ARG A 516 -14.34 -30.31 0.27
CA ARG A 516 -15.29 -29.67 1.18
C ARG A 516 -15.39 -30.38 2.53
N GLU A 517 -15.30 -31.70 2.55
CA GLU A 517 -15.39 -32.49 3.79
C GLU A 517 -14.05 -32.52 4.53
N LYS A 518 -12.94 -32.71 3.80
CA LYS A 518 -11.60 -32.81 4.39
C LYS A 518 -11.06 -31.47 4.87
N PHE A 519 -11.26 -30.41 4.09
CA PHE A 519 -10.65 -29.11 4.35
C PHE A 519 -11.67 -28.00 4.57
N GLY A 520 -12.96 -28.21 4.28
CA GLY A 520 -13.97 -27.15 4.39
C GLY A 520 -13.95 -26.12 3.25
N ILE A 521 -13.15 -26.35 2.21
CA ILE A 521 -12.92 -25.38 1.13
C ILE A 521 -13.71 -25.71 -0.14
N ASN A 522 -13.86 -24.72 -1.03
CA ASN A 522 -14.33 -24.90 -2.40
C ASN A 522 -13.34 -24.32 -3.41
N ILE A 523 -13.16 -24.97 -4.56
CA ILE A 523 -12.32 -24.45 -5.63
C ILE A 523 -13.17 -23.59 -6.56
N VAL A 524 -12.73 -22.37 -6.81
CA VAL A 524 -13.43 -21.41 -7.68
C VAL A 524 -12.81 -21.36 -9.07
N LYS A 525 -11.49 -21.55 -9.15
CA LYS A 525 -10.77 -21.43 -10.42
C LYS A 525 -9.47 -22.23 -10.40
N ILE A 526 -9.11 -22.81 -11.54
CA ILE A 526 -7.79 -23.36 -11.81
C ILE A 526 -7.17 -22.58 -12.97
N ILE A 527 -5.93 -22.13 -12.79
CA ILE A 527 -5.13 -21.44 -13.81
C ILE A 527 -4.01 -22.38 -14.22
N ARG A 528 -4.05 -22.84 -15.47
CA ARG A 528 -3.07 -23.74 -16.07
C ARG A 528 -2.38 -23.02 -17.22
N GLY A 529 -1.23 -22.43 -16.93
CA GLY A 529 -0.59 -21.48 -17.86
C GLY A 529 -1.57 -20.36 -18.24
N ASP A 530 -1.89 -20.26 -19.53
CA ASP A 530 -2.84 -19.27 -20.05
C ASP A 530 -4.32 -19.70 -19.93
N VAL A 531 -4.59 -20.98 -19.68
CA VAL A 531 -5.94 -21.54 -19.60
C VAL A 531 -6.52 -21.29 -18.22
N LYS A 532 -7.73 -20.72 -18.18
CA LYS A 532 -8.44 -20.40 -16.94
C LYS A 532 -9.73 -21.21 -16.89
N ILE A 533 -9.73 -22.27 -16.09
CA ILE A 533 -10.89 -23.12 -15.84
C ILE A 533 -11.69 -22.50 -14.70
N GLN A 534 -12.88 -21.99 -15.01
CA GLN A 534 -13.78 -21.39 -14.01
C GLN A 534 -14.75 -22.44 -13.49
N ILE A 535 -14.91 -22.52 -12.16
CA ILE A 535 -15.78 -23.49 -11.49
C ILE A 535 -15.50 -24.89 -12.03
N PRO A 536 -14.30 -25.45 -11.74
CA PRO A 536 -13.90 -26.72 -12.30
C PRO A 536 -14.89 -27.81 -11.90
N SER A 537 -15.26 -28.64 -12.89
CA SER A 537 -16.17 -29.76 -12.70
C SER A 537 -15.48 -30.90 -11.94
N GLY A 538 -16.26 -31.85 -11.41
CA GLY A 538 -15.73 -32.91 -10.54
C GLY A 538 -14.74 -33.87 -11.20
N ASP A 539 -14.67 -33.89 -12.53
CA ASP A 539 -13.75 -34.66 -13.37
C ASP A 539 -12.40 -33.97 -13.58
N GLU A 540 -12.31 -32.65 -13.36
CA GLU A 540 -11.04 -31.92 -13.46
C GLU A 540 -10.01 -32.40 -12.44
N CYS A 541 -8.74 -32.33 -12.81
CA CYS A 541 -7.62 -32.76 -11.98
C CYS A 541 -6.63 -31.61 -11.78
N PHE A 542 -5.92 -31.61 -10.65
CA PHE A 542 -4.79 -30.71 -10.45
C PHE A 542 -3.55 -31.22 -11.19
N TYR A 543 -2.85 -30.34 -11.88
CA TYR A 543 -1.55 -30.60 -12.48
C TYR A 543 -0.45 -29.84 -11.74
N PRO A 544 0.82 -30.30 -11.84
CA PRO A 544 1.95 -29.53 -11.34
C PRO A 544 1.95 -28.12 -11.92
N GLN A 545 2.27 -27.11 -11.09
CA GLN A 545 2.29 -25.68 -11.43
C GLN A 545 0.92 -25.07 -11.77
N ASP A 546 -0.19 -25.79 -11.62
CA ASP A 546 -1.50 -25.15 -11.62
C ASP A 546 -1.55 -24.10 -10.49
N GLN A 547 -2.16 -22.94 -10.73
CA GLN A 547 -2.58 -22.04 -9.66
C GLN A 547 -4.06 -22.24 -9.36
N VAL A 548 -4.33 -22.79 -8.18
CA VAL A 548 -5.67 -23.13 -7.72
C VAL A 548 -6.17 -22.03 -6.80
N VAL A 549 -7.30 -21.43 -7.14
CA VAL A 549 -7.95 -20.41 -6.31
C VAL A 549 -9.04 -21.09 -5.48
N ALA A 550 -8.81 -21.18 -4.17
CA ALA A 550 -9.71 -21.80 -3.21
C ALA A 550 -10.41 -20.75 -2.33
N VAL A 551 -11.63 -21.09 -1.87
CA VAL A 551 -12.46 -20.33 -0.93
C VAL A 551 -12.60 -21.10 0.37
N GLY A 552 -12.31 -20.44 1.50
CA GLY A 552 -12.49 -20.98 2.85
C GLY A 552 -12.09 -19.96 3.91
N THR A 553 -12.12 -20.39 5.18
CA THR A 553 -11.52 -19.62 6.30
C THR A 553 -9.99 -19.78 6.30
N ASP A 554 -9.27 -18.92 7.02
CA ASP A 554 -7.80 -18.95 7.04
C ASP A 554 -7.24 -20.30 7.51
N ASP A 555 -7.82 -20.89 8.56
CA ASP A 555 -7.41 -22.20 9.07
C ASP A 555 -7.64 -23.32 8.04
N GLN A 556 -8.74 -23.23 7.29
CA GLN A 556 -9.07 -24.20 6.24
C GLN A 556 -8.11 -24.10 5.06
N LEU A 557 -7.81 -22.88 4.62
CA LEU A 557 -6.90 -22.60 3.51
C LEU A 557 -5.45 -22.94 3.88
N ALA A 558 -5.02 -22.66 5.12
CA ALA A 558 -3.68 -23.02 5.59
C ALA A 558 -3.45 -24.55 5.57
N ARG A 559 -4.41 -25.33 6.09
CA ARG A 559 -4.35 -26.80 6.07
C ARG A 559 -4.31 -27.36 4.65
N PHE A 560 -5.09 -26.78 3.74
CA PHE A 560 -5.07 -27.21 2.35
C PHE A 560 -3.75 -26.85 1.67
N ARG A 561 -3.21 -25.66 1.95
CA ARG A 561 -1.93 -25.19 1.40
C ARG A 561 -0.75 -26.08 1.81
N GLU A 562 -0.70 -26.54 3.06
CA GLU A 562 0.34 -27.48 3.52
C GLU A 562 0.40 -28.77 2.69
N GLN A 563 -0.73 -29.25 2.17
CA GLN A 563 -0.76 -30.44 1.32
C GLN A 563 -0.49 -30.16 -0.17
N MET A 564 -0.66 -28.91 -0.60
CA MET A 564 -0.48 -28.50 -1.99
C MET A 564 0.93 -27.98 -2.27
N GLU A 565 1.55 -27.25 -1.35
CA GLU A 565 2.90 -26.68 -1.46
C GLU A 565 3.95 -27.57 -0.79
N VAL A 566 3.91 -28.89 -1.03
CA VAL A 566 4.88 -29.84 -0.47
C VAL A 566 6.25 -29.60 -1.09
N VAL A 567 7.24 -29.20 -0.29
CA VAL A 567 8.65 -29.15 -0.66
C VAL A 567 9.31 -30.47 -0.25
N PRO A 568 10.03 -31.20 -1.12
CA PRO A 568 10.67 -32.45 -0.74
C PRO A 568 11.67 -32.23 0.40
N ALA A 569 11.50 -32.97 1.49
CA ALA A 569 12.54 -33.11 2.52
C ALA A 569 13.70 -33.94 1.92
N GLY A 570 14.75 -33.27 1.42
CA GLY A 570 15.94 -33.98 0.95
C GLY A 570 16.85 -33.25 -0.05
N GLN A 571 16.44 -32.15 -0.68
CA GLN A 571 17.33 -31.39 -1.58
C GLN A 571 18.02 -30.23 -0.85
N GLN A 572 18.78 -30.55 0.20
CA GLN A 572 19.91 -29.71 0.58
C GLN A 572 21.07 -30.05 -0.35
N LYS A 573 21.38 -29.12 -1.25
CA LYS A 573 22.68 -28.94 -1.92
C LYS A 573 23.49 -30.23 -2.17
N THR A 574 23.24 -30.85 -3.31
CA THR A 574 24.33 -31.39 -4.11
C THR A 574 23.98 -31.14 -5.57
N GLU A 575 24.09 -29.88 -5.99
CA GLU A 575 24.40 -29.57 -7.38
C GLU A 575 25.78 -30.17 -7.66
N SER A 576 25.84 -31.47 -7.92
CA SER A 576 26.73 -31.93 -8.97
C SER A 576 25.93 -31.74 -10.25
N SER A 577 25.94 -30.51 -10.78
CA SER A 577 25.57 -30.32 -12.17
C SER A 577 26.47 -31.28 -12.95
N LYS A 578 25.88 -32.33 -13.51
CA LYS A 578 26.56 -33.10 -14.55
C LYS A 578 26.57 -32.20 -15.78
N GLU A 579 27.46 -31.20 -15.77
CA GLU A 579 27.61 -30.24 -16.85
C GLU A 579 28.02 -31.00 -18.11
N VAL A 580 27.15 -30.90 -19.10
CA VAL A 580 27.38 -31.43 -20.44
C VAL A 580 28.13 -30.33 -21.18
N ASP A 581 29.43 -30.55 -21.40
CA ASP A 581 30.32 -29.60 -22.05
C ASP A 581 30.59 -30.00 -23.50
N LEU A 582 30.91 -29.00 -24.32
CA LEU A 582 31.41 -29.19 -25.68
C LEU A 582 32.94 -29.36 -25.61
N HIS A 583 33.42 -30.52 -26.05
CA HIS A 583 34.84 -30.84 -26.11
C HIS A 583 35.28 -31.02 -27.56
N SER A 584 36.44 -30.48 -27.92
CA SER A 584 37.09 -30.74 -29.21
C SER A 584 38.40 -31.49 -29.01
N PHE A 585 38.70 -32.40 -29.93
CA PHE A 585 39.99 -33.09 -30.00
C PHE A 585 40.34 -33.40 -31.46
N THR A 586 41.63 -33.47 -31.75
CA THR A 586 42.14 -33.84 -33.07
C THR A 586 42.32 -35.35 -33.14
N VAL A 587 41.89 -35.97 -34.23
CA VAL A 587 42.04 -37.41 -34.48
C VAL A 587 43.49 -37.70 -34.83
N ASP A 588 44.15 -38.52 -34.02
CA ASP A 588 45.52 -38.99 -34.22
C ASP A 588 45.57 -40.51 -34.48
N ASP A 589 46.77 -41.05 -34.72
CA ASP A 589 46.99 -42.49 -34.97
C ASP A 589 46.55 -43.39 -33.80
N SER A 590 46.41 -42.81 -32.60
CA SER A 590 46.00 -43.51 -31.38
C SER A 590 44.47 -43.56 -31.21
N PHE A 591 43.71 -42.81 -32.02
CA PHE A 591 42.27 -42.72 -31.89
C PHE A 591 41.57 -44.08 -32.18
N PRO A 592 40.83 -44.67 -31.21
CA PRO A 592 40.30 -46.05 -31.31
C PRO A 592 39.27 -46.28 -32.43
N PHE A 593 38.75 -45.20 -33.01
CA PHE A 593 37.71 -45.23 -34.03
C PHE A 593 38.17 -44.64 -35.38
N LEU A 594 39.48 -44.50 -35.59
CA LEU A 594 40.06 -44.08 -36.88
C LEU A 594 39.57 -45.00 -38.01
N GLY A 595 39.10 -44.41 -39.11
CA GLY A 595 38.57 -45.12 -40.27
C GLY A 595 37.17 -45.74 -40.09
N LYS A 596 36.55 -45.64 -38.91
CA LYS A 596 35.16 -46.06 -38.69
C LYS A 596 34.20 -44.91 -38.95
N THR A 597 32.96 -45.23 -39.36
CA THR A 597 31.91 -44.23 -39.45
C THR A 597 31.47 -43.76 -38.07
N VAL A 598 30.94 -42.54 -37.97
CA VAL A 598 30.38 -41.99 -36.73
C VAL A 598 29.36 -42.95 -36.11
N ILE A 599 28.55 -43.64 -36.92
CA ILE A 599 27.58 -44.64 -36.46
C ILE A 599 28.28 -45.91 -35.98
N ALA A 600 29.25 -46.44 -36.74
CA ALA A 600 29.98 -47.65 -36.37
C ALA A 600 30.83 -47.47 -35.09
N SER A 601 31.20 -46.23 -34.75
CA SER A 601 31.93 -45.92 -33.51
C SER A 601 31.11 -46.18 -32.24
N GLN A 602 29.78 -46.10 -32.32
CA GLN A 602 28.85 -46.20 -31.18
C GLN A 602 29.19 -45.23 -30.02
N ILE A 603 29.80 -44.07 -30.31
CA ILE A 603 30.21 -43.10 -29.28
C ILE A 603 29.03 -42.63 -28.41
N GLY A 604 27.86 -42.42 -29.04
CA GLY A 604 26.60 -42.10 -28.37
C GLY A 604 26.21 -43.10 -27.28
N GLU A 605 26.19 -44.39 -27.62
CA GLU A 605 25.76 -45.44 -26.71
C GLU A 605 26.84 -45.81 -25.69
N LYS A 606 28.12 -45.86 -26.09
CA LYS A 606 29.23 -46.29 -25.22
C LYS A 606 29.66 -45.23 -24.22
N PHE A 607 29.66 -43.96 -24.62
CA PHE A 607 30.21 -42.87 -23.80
C PHE A 607 29.16 -41.83 -23.43
N ASN A 608 27.87 -42.04 -23.73
CA ASN A 608 26.79 -41.08 -23.49
C ASN A 608 27.15 -39.68 -24.02
N SER A 609 27.75 -39.65 -25.20
CA SER A 609 28.38 -38.45 -25.80
C SER A 609 27.96 -38.32 -27.26
N LEU A 610 27.61 -37.12 -27.69
CA LEU A 610 27.12 -36.85 -29.05
C LEU A 610 28.19 -36.13 -29.86
N VAL A 611 28.59 -36.71 -31.00
CA VAL A 611 29.42 -36.00 -31.98
C VAL A 611 28.56 -34.95 -32.69
N VAL A 612 28.93 -33.69 -32.57
CA VAL A 612 28.17 -32.54 -33.10
C VAL A 612 28.74 -32.05 -34.43
N ALA A 613 30.07 -32.10 -34.60
CA ALA A 613 30.72 -31.68 -35.83
C ALA A 613 32.08 -32.38 -36.02
N ILE A 614 32.49 -32.50 -37.28
CA ILE A 614 33.85 -32.88 -37.69
C ILE A 614 34.33 -31.79 -38.64
N GLU A 615 35.51 -31.24 -38.36
CA GLU A 615 36.17 -30.23 -39.19
C GLU A 615 37.43 -30.84 -39.81
N ARG A 616 37.55 -30.71 -41.13
CA ARG A 616 38.65 -31.27 -41.93
C ARG A 616 39.18 -30.19 -42.85
N ASN A 617 40.48 -29.92 -42.79
CA ASN A 617 41.13 -28.86 -43.55
C ASN A 617 40.42 -27.49 -43.40
N ASP A 618 40.06 -27.13 -42.16
CA ASP A 618 39.32 -25.90 -41.81
C ASP A 618 37.90 -25.76 -42.42
N GLU A 619 37.30 -26.85 -42.91
CA GLU A 619 35.90 -26.90 -43.34
C GLU A 619 35.06 -27.87 -42.49
N LEU A 620 33.87 -27.43 -42.07
CA LEU A 620 32.91 -28.25 -41.33
C LEU A 620 32.24 -29.27 -42.26
N ILE A 621 32.43 -30.55 -41.97
CA ILE A 621 31.80 -31.66 -42.70
C ILE A 621 30.39 -31.89 -42.16
N SER A 622 29.43 -32.01 -43.08
CA SER A 622 28.07 -32.46 -42.74
C SER A 622 28.09 -33.92 -42.28
N LEU A 623 27.61 -34.18 -41.06
CA LEU A 623 27.52 -35.52 -40.49
C LEU A 623 26.47 -36.35 -41.23
N SER A 624 26.93 -37.28 -42.06
CA SER A 624 26.12 -38.26 -42.77
C SER A 624 26.37 -39.67 -42.21
N LYS A 625 25.54 -40.64 -42.59
CA LYS A 625 25.66 -42.04 -42.10
C LYS A 625 27.01 -42.68 -42.47
N ASP A 626 27.63 -42.19 -43.54
CA ASP A 626 28.87 -42.71 -44.11
C ASP A 626 30.10 -41.88 -43.73
N THR A 627 29.93 -40.81 -42.93
CA THR A 627 31.05 -39.96 -42.50
C THR A 627 31.99 -40.75 -41.59
N THR A 628 33.25 -40.87 -42.00
CA THR A 628 34.32 -41.57 -41.28
C THR A 628 35.29 -40.60 -40.63
N PHE A 629 35.91 -41.03 -39.53
CA PHE A 629 36.99 -40.28 -38.88
C PHE A 629 38.31 -40.47 -39.65
N GLU A 630 38.90 -39.39 -40.13
CA GLU A 630 40.20 -39.37 -40.81
C GLU A 630 41.27 -38.73 -39.92
N LEU A 631 42.55 -39.00 -40.26
CA LEU A 631 43.68 -38.44 -39.55
C LEU A 631 43.67 -36.91 -39.65
N ASN A 632 43.93 -36.22 -38.54
CA ASN A 632 43.89 -34.77 -38.37
C ASN A 632 42.50 -34.12 -38.40
N ASP A 633 41.41 -34.89 -38.38
CA ASP A 633 40.07 -34.34 -38.19
C ASP A 633 39.93 -33.70 -36.80
N LEU A 634 39.37 -32.48 -36.72
CA LEU A 634 38.97 -31.88 -35.44
C LEU A 634 37.52 -32.26 -35.13
N VAL A 635 37.32 -33.11 -34.12
CA VAL A 635 36.01 -33.66 -33.76
C VAL A 635 35.46 -32.95 -32.54
N TRP A 636 34.24 -32.46 -32.64
CA TRP A 636 33.50 -31.79 -31.58
C TRP A 636 32.46 -32.72 -30.98
N VAL A 637 32.55 -32.99 -29.68
CA VAL A 637 31.71 -33.93 -28.94
C VAL A 637 31.10 -33.25 -27.72
N VAL A 638 29.79 -33.42 -27.55
CA VAL A 638 29.03 -32.95 -26.39
C VAL A 638 28.78 -34.13 -25.45
N GLY A 639 29.26 -34.05 -24.22
CA GLY A 639 29.11 -35.13 -23.25
C GLY A 639 29.65 -34.78 -21.87
N GLU A 640 29.42 -35.67 -20.90
CA GLU A 640 30.02 -35.54 -19.56
C GLU A 640 31.55 -35.64 -19.68
N ARG A 641 32.28 -34.67 -19.11
CA ARG A 641 33.74 -34.54 -19.22
C ARG A 641 34.54 -35.80 -18.87
N GLU A 642 34.09 -36.57 -17.88
CA GLU A 642 34.71 -37.84 -17.48
C GLU A 642 34.56 -38.95 -18.54
N LYS A 643 33.42 -38.98 -19.23
CA LYS A 643 33.15 -39.99 -20.26
C LYS A 643 33.85 -39.67 -21.57
N VAL A 644 33.92 -38.39 -21.94
CA VAL A 644 34.71 -37.94 -23.08
C VAL A 644 36.21 -38.23 -22.86
N ARG A 645 36.72 -38.04 -21.63
CA ARG A 645 38.09 -38.47 -21.29
C ARG A 645 38.29 -39.98 -21.41
N THR A 646 37.35 -40.78 -20.90
CA THR A 646 37.42 -42.25 -21.02
C THR A 646 37.42 -42.70 -22.49
N MET A 647 36.67 -42.03 -23.37
CA MET A 647 36.67 -42.28 -24.81
C MET A 647 38.05 -42.07 -25.44
N LEU A 648 38.76 -41.00 -25.03
CA LEU A 648 40.08 -40.65 -25.56
C LEU A 648 41.22 -41.48 -24.93
N GLN A 649 41.02 -42.05 -23.75
CA GLN A 649 42.02 -42.88 -23.05
C GLN A 649 41.98 -44.37 -23.43
N LEU A 650 41.05 -44.80 -24.29
CA LEU A 650 40.97 -46.18 -24.79
C LEU A 650 41.95 -46.49 -25.93
N ALA A 651 42.95 -45.62 -26.11
CA ALA A 651 44.03 -45.68 -27.09
C ALA A 651 45.25 -46.48 -26.58
#